data_AF-A0AAW3AA98-F1
#
_entry.id   AF-A0AAW3AA98-F1
#
_cell.length_a   1.000
_cell.length_b   1.000
_cell.length_c   1.000
_cell.angle_alpha   90.00
_cell.angle_beta   90.00
_cell.angle_gamma   90.00
#
_symmetry.space_group_name_H-M   'P 1'
#
loop_
_entity.id
_entity.type
_entity.pdbx_description
1 polymer ?
#
loop_
_entity_poly.entity_id
_entity_poly.type
_entity_poly.pdbx_seq_one_letter_code
_entity_poly.pdbx_strand_id
1 'polypeptide(L)'
;MSVPVTESIGKARWTQGEDDETCLEVRIPCVLPDGVRPRELTVDIKDSCILCISHKETRILQWRLYAPVNDEVEWRMEDDNILVVELDKRSGAPWSCLLDLQMRADDELLTSIAEIDRMFRTQLPVLPSIEDGEGEYAAKKASDQDEVEKNGEAGGKEAGGEDDLDKLLDEVAKEVTGKEPKENDDEDDSTAAFIKAELENYRVEEEEIKKKLVEVEATLNNSTDTDATNTASEQKNILSEMARLHNQCRAIRSQPSTLENFLMCTQLDLQKARVNIGETGENEEEEYQSDEERELSATELMTCGLKFFEDQDIKGCLHFLRLAAIHHKHEQSTLLLYNIYSQLQSPRGAFLLMKRALDDSVPSAAVNQKIGELYDQGARHFLPLFPAAIYFYQRAAKLGHVNGMLSLAQLWLRGSTASSMLSEEEVEAQQSISKYHAWLQKAMDRGCGSAYFVRGCMHIKGEHGMAKSYAAAKEYLDAAASAQPEILRRAPQIPMMLEMLREEEEKSAKPKEGTTSTSASTTKAAAAATASAAPTASAKTADEGVKVTSSVARLNALSSKADNSFGGSGVMAPRTVSEGAAMRARKGFRGGSRSKFFWEQACVASVTMYSVYTLAFPIRIILLPFFYSAISGIIERIPWLANSNADLSMF
;
A
#
# COMPACT_ATOMS: atom_id res chain seq x y z
N MET A 1 10.34 27.32 -34.43
CA MET A 1 11.03 27.17 -33.13
C MET A 1 10.32 26.06 -32.38
N SER A 2 11.04 25.05 -31.88
CA SER A 2 10.45 24.00 -31.05
C SER A 2 10.00 24.58 -29.71
N VAL A 3 8.84 24.15 -29.21
CA VAL A 3 8.43 24.45 -27.82
C VAL A 3 9.43 23.76 -26.88
N PRO A 4 9.97 24.45 -25.86
CA PRO A 4 10.85 23.82 -24.88
C PRO A 4 10.09 22.71 -24.14
N VAL A 5 10.69 21.52 -24.07
CA VAL A 5 10.10 20.37 -23.37
C VAL A 5 10.25 20.59 -21.86
N THR A 6 9.15 20.49 -21.13
CA THR A 6 9.15 20.53 -19.67
C THR A 6 9.70 19.22 -19.11
N GLU A 7 10.79 19.27 -18.35
CA GLU A 7 11.37 18.07 -17.71
C GLU A 7 11.31 18.13 -16.17
N SER A 8 11.41 19.34 -15.58
CA SER A 8 11.42 19.56 -14.13
C SER A 8 11.12 21.04 -13.81
N ILE A 9 10.64 21.34 -12.59
CA ILE A 9 10.63 22.72 -12.05
C ILE A 9 12.03 23.22 -11.69
N GLY A 10 13.03 22.33 -11.65
CA GLY A 10 14.43 22.66 -11.40
C GLY A 10 14.66 23.35 -10.06
N LYS A 11 15.14 24.59 -10.10
CA LYS A 11 15.39 25.42 -8.91
C LYS A 11 14.23 26.33 -8.52
N ALA A 12 13.09 26.26 -9.22
CA ALA A 12 11.92 27.03 -8.82
C ALA A 12 11.41 26.60 -7.44
N ARG A 13 10.69 27.53 -6.80
CA ARG A 13 9.95 27.29 -5.56
C ARG A 13 8.52 27.75 -5.78
N TRP A 14 7.58 27.17 -5.07
CA TRP A 14 6.19 27.57 -5.13
C TRP A 14 5.58 27.50 -3.74
N THR A 15 4.63 28.39 -3.51
CA THR A 15 3.87 28.53 -2.28
C THR A 15 2.40 28.48 -2.63
N GLN A 16 1.60 27.70 -1.93
CA GLN A 16 0.14 27.82 -1.99
C GLN A 16 -0.41 28.23 -0.63
N GLY A 17 -1.58 28.87 -0.63
CA GLY A 17 -2.33 29.15 0.59
C GLY A 17 -2.73 27.89 1.36
N GLU A 18 -3.14 28.11 2.60
CA GLU A 18 -3.66 27.05 3.49
C GLU A 18 -5.10 26.63 3.09
N ASP A 19 -5.73 25.74 3.86
CA ASP A 19 -7.01 25.10 3.49
C ASP A 19 -8.07 26.11 2.96
N ASP A 20 -8.67 25.77 1.82
CA ASP A 20 -9.62 26.58 1.02
C ASP A 20 -9.08 27.88 0.38
N GLU A 21 -7.85 28.31 0.64
CA GLU A 21 -7.25 29.49 -0.02
C GLU A 21 -6.87 29.19 -1.48
N THR A 22 -7.17 30.14 -2.39
CA THR A 22 -6.90 30.01 -3.84
C THR A 22 -5.50 30.44 -4.26
N CYS A 23 -4.79 31.20 -3.45
CA CYS A 23 -3.54 31.84 -3.86
C CYS A 23 -2.42 30.83 -4.13
N LEU A 24 -1.63 31.12 -5.17
CA LEU A 24 -0.50 30.34 -5.65
C LEU A 24 0.61 31.28 -6.12
N GLU A 25 1.73 31.32 -5.39
CA GLU A 25 2.93 32.05 -5.76
C GLU A 25 3.97 31.09 -6.37
N VAL A 26 4.52 31.40 -7.53
CA VAL A 26 5.57 30.61 -8.19
C VAL A 26 6.80 31.49 -8.42
N ARG A 27 7.92 31.15 -7.78
CA ARG A 27 9.20 31.85 -7.86
C ARG A 27 10.14 31.07 -8.78
N ILE A 28 10.35 31.60 -9.99
CA ILE A 28 11.09 30.96 -11.08
C ILE A 28 12.41 31.69 -11.30
N PRO A 29 13.57 31.04 -11.05
CA PRO A 29 14.87 31.57 -11.43
C PRO A 29 14.94 31.80 -12.95
N CYS A 30 15.02 33.06 -13.36
CA CYS A 30 14.98 33.49 -14.75
C CYS A 30 16.13 34.45 -15.02
N VAL A 31 17.21 33.93 -15.63
CA VAL A 31 18.35 34.76 -16.06
C VAL A 31 17.99 35.40 -17.39
N LEU A 32 17.76 36.72 -17.39
CA LEU A 32 17.47 37.47 -18.59
C LEU A 32 18.75 37.66 -19.45
N PRO A 33 18.69 37.51 -20.78
CA PRO A 33 19.81 37.82 -21.66
C PRO A 33 20.24 39.29 -21.57
N ASP A 34 21.54 39.55 -21.77
CA ASP A 34 22.11 40.90 -21.68
C ASP A 34 21.32 41.94 -22.51
N GLY A 35 20.82 42.97 -21.82
CA GLY A 35 20.06 44.07 -22.42
C GLY A 35 18.54 43.86 -22.49
N VAL A 36 18.00 42.69 -22.16
CA VAL A 36 16.55 42.47 -22.05
C VAL A 36 16.02 43.13 -20.78
N ARG A 37 15.06 44.05 -20.92
CA ARG A 37 14.38 44.66 -19.78
C ARG A 37 13.25 43.74 -19.31
N PRO A 38 12.97 43.64 -17.98
CA PRO A 38 11.82 42.90 -17.45
C PRO A 38 10.50 43.17 -18.19
N ARG A 39 10.23 44.43 -18.55
CA ARG A 39 9.02 44.87 -19.27
C ARG A 39 8.87 44.32 -20.70
N GLU A 40 9.87 43.63 -21.24
CA GLU A 40 9.77 42.95 -22.55
C GLU A 40 9.32 41.49 -22.43
N LEU A 41 9.18 40.97 -21.21
CA LEU A 41 8.58 39.67 -20.95
C LEU A 41 7.06 39.73 -21.14
N THR A 42 6.50 38.65 -21.64
CA THR A 42 5.06 38.36 -21.62
C THR A 42 4.86 37.07 -20.85
N VAL A 43 4.07 37.15 -19.77
CA VAL A 43 3.63 36.02 -18.95
C VAL A 43 2.14 35.88 -19.15
N ASP A 44 1.68 34.71 -19.59
CA ASP A 44 0.27 34.45 -19.89
C ASP A 44 -0.14 33.00 -19.54
N ILE A 45 -1.40 32.84 -19.11
CA ILE A 45 -2.03 31.53 -18.91
C ILE A 45 -2.82 31.17 -20.18
N LYS A 46 -2.62 29.96 -20.67
CA LYS A 46 -3.34 29.39 -21.82
C LYS A 46 -4.14 28.17 -21.39
N ASP A 47 -5.34 28.02 -21.96
CA ASP A 47 -6.28 26.94 -21.66
C ASP A 47 -6.52 26.73 -20.15
N SER A 48 -6.37 27.82 -19.38
CA SER A 48 -6.46 27.89 -17.91
C SER A 48 -5.50 26.98 -17.13
N CYS A 49 -4.60 26.25 -17.80
CA CYS A 49 -3.70 25.27 -17.18
C CYS A 49 -2.23 25.41 -17.63
N ILE A 50 -1.92 26.26 -18.62
CA ILE A 50 -0.58 26.32 -19.23
C ILE A 50 0.05 27.69 -18.97
N LEU A 51 0.99 27.75 -18.03
CA LEU A 51 1.82 28.92 -17.79
C LEU A 51 2.86 29.06 -18.90
N CYS A 52 2.80 30.18 -19.62
CA CYS A 52 3.73 30.57 -20.67
C CYS A 52 4.54 31.80 -20.25
N ILE A 53 5.84 31.76 -20.47
CA ILE A 53 6.73 32.93 -20.34
C ILE A 53 7.49 33.08 -21.66
N SER A 54 7.45 34.27 -22.24
CA SER A 54 8.03 34.56 -23.54
C SER A 54 8.70 35.93 -23.62
N HIS A 55 9.68 36.05 -24.51
CA HIS A 55 10.27 37.33 -24.92
C HIS A 55 10.13 37.44 -26.43
N LYS A 56 9.33 38.43 -26.88
CA LYS A 56 8.96 38.60 -28.30
C LYS A 56 8.34 37.32 -28.84
N GLU A 57 8.94 36.68 -29.85
CA GLU A 57 8.46 35.42 -30.44
C GLU A 57 9.07 34.16 -29.78
N THR A 58 10.00 34.33 -28.86
CA THR A 58 10.72 33.22 -28.21
C THR A 58 10.03 32.79 -26.92
N ARG A 59 9.54 31.55 -26.86
CA ARG A 59 9.07 30.94 -25.60
C ARG A 59 10.27 30.56 -24.74
N ILE A 60 10.36 31.14 -23.54
CA ILE A 60 11.39 30.85 -22.54
C ILE A 60 10.98 29.63 -21.73
N LEU A 61 9.73 29.60 -21.29
CA LEU A 61 9.15 28.55 -20.47
C LEU A 61 7.71 28.29 -20.88
N GLN A 62 7.34 27.02 -20.88
CA GLN A 62 5.96 26.57 -21.00
C GLN A 62 5.79 25.41 -20.02
N TRP A 63 4.88 25.57 -19.05
CA TRP A 63 4.60 24.59 -18.00
C TRP A 63 3.10 24.30 -17.97
N ARG A 64 2.73 23.02 -17.88
CA ARG A 64 1.36 22.64 -17.54
C ARG A 64 1.26 22.52 -16.02
N LEU A 65 0.37 23.31 -15.43
CA LEU A 65 0.05 23.31 -14.02
C LEU A 65 -0.81 22.09 -13.65
N TYR A 66 -0.78 21.69 -12.38
CA TYR A 66 -1.50 20.53 -11.87
C TYR A 66 -3.03 20.59 -12.06
N ALA A 67 -3.63 21.78 -11.94
CA ALA A 67 -5.07 22.00 -12.10
C ALA A 67 -5.36 23.40 -12.66
N PRO A 68 -6.62 23.68 -13.09
CA PRO A 68 -6.99 24.99 -13.63
C PRO A 68 -6.81 26.16 -12.65
N VAL A 69 -6.28 27.26 -13.16
CA VAL A 69 -6.17 28.58 -12.52
C VAL A 69 -7.02 29.62 -13.25
N ASN A 70 -7.17 30.80 -12.67
CA ASN A 70 -7.74 31.96 -13.35
C ASN A 70 -6.80 32.43 -14.48
N ASP A 71 -7.36 33.04 -15.51
CA ASP A 71 -6.58 33.47 -16.68
C ASP A 71 -5.88 34.84 -16.44
N GLU A 72 -6.23 35.52 -15.34
CA GLU A 72 -5.55 36.72 -14.83
C GLU A 72 -4.25 36.33 -14.10
N VAL A 73 -3.16 37.05 -14.38
CA VAL A 73 -1.82 36.75 -13.86
C VAL A 73 -1.15 38.04 -13.41
N GLU A 74 -0.78 38.12 -12.14
CA GLU A 74 0.13 39.16 -11.65
C GLU A 74 1.57 38.63 -11.63
N TRP A 75 2.54 39.46 -11.99
CA TRP A 75 3.95 39.05 -11.94
C TRP A 75 4.91 40.23 -11.73
N ARG A 76 6.05 39.92 -11.11
CA ARG A 76 7.14 40.86 -10.84
C ARG A 76 8.50 40.19 -11.05
N MET A 77 9.53 40.99 -11.30
CA MET A 77 10.93 40.54 -11.18
C MET A 77 11.47 41.00 -9.82
N GLU A 78 12.11 40.07 -9.12
CA GLU A 78 12.90 40.30 -7.91
C GLU A 78 14.38 40.06 -8.21
N ASP A 79 15.24 40.92 -7.64
CA ASP A 79 16.71 40.89 -7.75
C ASP A 79 17.26 40.71 -9.19
N ASP A 80 16.50 41.16 -10.19
CA ASP A 80 16.72 41.00 -11.64
C ASP A 80 16.94 39.54 -12.12
N ASN A 81 16.65 38.54 -11.29
CA ASN A 81 16.98 37.13 -11.55
C ASN A 81 15.90 36.11 -11.13
N ILE A 82 14.87 36.53 -10.38
CA ILE A 82 13.72 35.70 -10.01
C ILE A 82 12.47 36.34 -10.56
N LEU A 83 11.75 35.61 -11.41
CA LEU A 83 10.38 35.95 -11.80
C LEU A 83 9.44 35.39 -10.73
N VAL A 84 8.67 36.25 -10.08
CA VAL A 84 7.57 35.83 -9.20
C VAL A 84 6.26 36.00 -9.97
N VAL A 85 5.50 34.91 -10.06
CA VAL A 85 4.19 34.83 -10.70
C VAL A 85 3.16 34.52 -9.62
N GLU A 86 2.14 35.35 -9.50
CA GLU A 86 1.02 35.20 -8.59
C GLU A 86 -0.23 34.79 -9.40
N LEU A 87 -0.85 33.69 -8.97
CA LEU A 87 -1.93 32.99 -9.65
C LEU A 87 -3.03 32.66 -8.64
N ASP A 88 -4.27 32.54 -9.11
CA ASP A 88 -5.39 32.03 -8.32
C ASP A 88 -5.88 30.68 -8.87
N LYS A 89 -5.90 29.65 -8.02
CA LYS A 89 -6.51 28.35 -8.29
C LYS A 89 -8.03 28.52 -8.48
N ARG A 90 -8.63 27.81 -9.45
CA ARG A 90 -10.11 27.75 -9.58
C ARG A 90 -10.81 26.93 -8.49
N SER A 91 -10.04 26.22 -7.67
CA SER A 91 -10.51 25.41 -6.55
C SER A 91 -9.57 25.61 -5.36
N GLY A 92 -10.15 25.74 -4.16
CA GLY A 92 -9.38 25.81 -2.91
C GLY A 92 -8.63 24.52 -2.57
N ALA A 93 -8.91 23.41 -3.26
CA ALA A 93 -8.27 22.12 -3.02
C ALA A 93 -6.73 22.23 -3.06
N PRO A 94 -6.01 21.64 -2.08
CA PRO A 94 -4.56 21.72 -2.01
C PRO A 94 -3.90 20.89 -3.13
N TRP A 95 -2.90 21.47 -3.79
CA TRP A 95 -2.17 20.82 -4.87
C TRP A 95 -1.10 19.87 -4.31
N SER A 96 -1.01 18.65 -4.88
CA SER A 96 -0.01 17.65 -4.49
C SER A 96 1.36 17.86 -5.14
N CYS A 97 1.39 18.63 -6.23
CA CYS A 97 2.58 19.08 -6.95
C CYS A 97 2.23 20.32 -7.81
N LEU A 98 3.23 20.99 -8.37
CA LEU A 98 3.03 22.18 -9.21
C LEU A 98 2.65 21.80 -10.65
N LEU A 99 3.28 20.75 -11.20
CA LEU A 99 3.16 20.39 -12.62
C LEU A 99 2.32 19.11 -12.85
N ASP A 100 1.38 19.16 -13.79
CA ASP A 100 0.91 17.98 -14.52
C ASP A 100 1.95 17.64 -15.60
N LEU A 101 2.87 16.75 -15.23
CA LEU A 101 3.88 16.20 -16.13
C LEU A 101 3.70 14.68 -16.19
N GLN A 102 3.34 14.14 -17.34
CA GLN A 102 3.32 12.69 -17.56
C GLN A 102 4.74 12.15 -17.74
N MET A 103 4.97 10.87 -17.42
CA MET A 103 6.26 10.23 -17.74
C MET A 103 6.25 9.69 -19.17
N ARG A 104 7.44 9.60 -19.76
CA ARG A 104 7.59 8.88 -21.03
C ARG A 104 7.33 7.38 -20.83
N ALA A 105 6.77 6.72 -21.84
CA ALA A 105 6.46 5.28 -21.78
C ALA A 105 7.72 4.39 -21.75
N ASP A 106 8.83 4.92 -22.26
CA ASP A 106 10.17 4.33 -22.37
C ASP A 106 11.17 4.85 -21.31
N ASP A 107 10.69 5.53 -20.26
CA ASP A 107 11.53 6.01 -19.15
C ASP A 107 12.21 4.83 -18.43
N GLU A 108 13.54 4.82 -18.39
CA GLU A 108 14.38 3.73 -17.85
C GLU A 108 14.07 3.34 -16.40
N LEU A 109 13.41 4.22 -15.65
CA LEU A 109 12.99 3.96 -14.27
C LEU A 109 11.77 3.03 -14.16
N LEU A 110 11.01 2.88 -15.23
CA LEU A 110 9.85 1.98 -15.32
C LEU A 110 10.32 0.52 -15.33
N THR A 111 9.64 -0.35 -14.59
CA THR A 111 10.01 -1.76 -14.54
C THR A 111 9.30 -2.51 -15.67
N SER A 112 10.09 -3.17 -16.52
CA SER A 112 9.58 -3.88 -17.70
C SER A 112 8.68 -5.04 -17.30
N ILE A 113 7.76 -5.43 -18.19
CA ILE A 113 6.85 -6.56 -17.95
C ILE A 113 7.65 -7.85 -17.73
N ALA A 114 8.75 -8.06 -18.48
CA ALA A 114 9.62 -9.23 -18.31
C ALA A 114 10.27 -9.31 -16.91
N GLU A 115 10.63 -8.18 -16.31
CA GLU A 115 11.15 -8.14 -14.93
C GLU A 115 10.03 -8.30 -13.90
N ILE A 116 8.83 -7.79 -14.17
CA ILE A 116 7.63 -8.03 -13.36
C ILE A 116 7.25 -9.52 -13.36
N ASP A 117 7.27 -10.18 -14.52
CA ASP A 117 7.05 -11.62 -14.65
C ASP A 117 8.15 -12.42 -13.95
N ARG A 118 9.42 -11.99 -14.01
CA ARG A 118 10.51 -12.60 -13.24
C ARG A 118 10.19 -12.55 -11.74
N MET A 119 9.79 -11.39 -11.22
CA MET A 119 9.39 -11.24 -9.82
C MET A 119 8.16 -12.09 -9.47
N PHE A 120 7.16 -12.21 -10.35
CA PHE A 120 6.02 -13.11 -10.12
C PHE A 120 6.44 -14.58 -10.01
N ARG A 121 7.36 -15.07 -10.86
CA ARG A 121 7.86 -16.46 -10.77
C ARG A 121 8.59 -16.77 -9.47
N THR A 122 9.18 -15.77 -8.82
CA THR A 122 9.80 -15.92 -7.49
C THR A 122 8.75 -15.90 -6.39
N GLN A 123 7.87 -14.89 -6.37
CA GLN A 123 6.97 -14.64 -5.23
C GLN A 123 5.63 -15.39 -5.26
N LEU A 124 5.31 -16.01 -6.40
CA LEU A 124 4.07 -16.75 -6.61
C LEU A 124 4.40 -18.01 -7.43
N PRO A 125 4.74 -19.15 -6.79
CA PRO A 125 5.10 -20.37 -7.51
C PRO A 125 3.95 -20.87 -8.40
N VAL A 126 4.27 -21.65 -9.42
CA VAL A 126 3.29 -22.30 -10.30
C VAL A 126 2.76 -23.55 -9.58
N LEU A 127 1.44 -23.76 -9.61
CA LEU A 127 0.86 -24.98 -9.06
C LEU A 127 1.03 -26.16 -10.04
N PRO A 128 1.18 -27.41 -9.56
CA PRO A 128 1.24 -28.59 -10.43
C PRO A 128 -0.02 -28.72 -11.31
N SER A 129 0.06 -29.47 -12.40
CA SER A 129 -1.09 -29.61 -13.31
C SER A 129 -2.23 -30.39 -12.64
N ILE A 130 -3.44 -30.29 -13.22
CA ILE A 130 -4.61 -30.99 -12.69
C ILE A 130 -4.55 -32.49 -13.02
N GLU A 131 -3.92 -32.86 -14.15
CA GLU A 131 -3.82 -34.24 -14.60
C GLU A 131 -2.86 -35.07 -13.74
N ASP A 132 -1.75 -34.46 -13.26
CA ASP A 132 -0.76 -35.13 -12.41
C ASP A 132 -1.38 -35.53 -11.05
N GLY A 133 -2.21 -34.66 -10.46
CA GLY A 133 -2.86 -34.90 -9.17
C GLY A 133 -3.99 -35.93 -9.20
N GLU A 134 -4.76 -36.02 -10.29
CA GLU A 134 -5.82 -37.03 -10.44
C GLU A 134 -5.29 -38.40 -10.90
N GLY A 135 -4.25 -38.41 -11.75
CA GLY A 135 -3.67 -39.62 -12.32
C GLY A 135 -3.09 -40.57 -11.26
N GLU A 136 -2.31 -40.05 -10.31
CA GLU A 136 -1.73 -40.87 -9.24
C GLU A 136 -2.77 -41.33 -8.21
N TYR A 137 -3.76 -40.49 -7.89
CA TYR A 137 -4.84 -40.83 -6.96
C TYR A 137 -5.73 -41.95 -7.51
N ALA A 138 -5.98 -41.96 -8.82
CA ALA A 138 -6.66 -43.04 -9.52
C ALA A 138 -5.79 -44.31 -9.61
N ALA A 139 -4.48 -44.17 -9.85
CA ALA A 139 -3.55 -45.30 -9.93
C ALA A 139 -3.37 -46.01 -8.58
N LYS A 140 -3.24 -45.28 -7.47
CA LYS A 140 -3.15 -45.87 -6.11
C LYS A 140 -4.47 -46.51 -5.67
N LYS A 141 -5.63 -45.94 -6.03
CA LYS A 141 -6.94 -46.62 -5.81
C LYS A 141 -7.07 -47.95 -6.55
N ALA A 142 -6.41 -48.10 -7.71
CA ALA A 142 -6.37 -49.37 -8.42
C ALA A 142 -5.39 -50.36 -7.76
N SER A 143 -4.21 -49.92 -7.30
CA SER A 143 -3.27 -50.80 -6.58
C SER A 143 -3.81 -51.29 -5.25
N ASP A 144 -4.54 -50.45 -4.52
CA ASP A 144 -5.14 -50.83 -3.23
C ASP A 144 -6.30 -51.82 -3.40
N GLN A 145 -7.02 -51.79 -4.52
CA GLN A 145 -8.00 -52.84 -4.84
C GLN A 145 -7.33 -54.18 -5.18
N ASP A 146 -6.20 -54.17 -5.90
CA ASP A 146 -5.42 -55.38 -6.22
C ASP A 146 -4.70 -56.00 -5.00
N GLU A 147 -4.34 -55.20 -3.98
CA GLU A 147 -3.79 -55.68 -2.70
C GLU A 147 -4.88 -56.28 -1.79
N VAL A 148 -6.10 -55.73 -1.78
CA VAL A 148 -7.22 -56.21 -0.96
C VAL A 148 -7.74 -57.59 -1.40
N GLU A 149 -7.66 -57.95 -2.69
CA GLU A 149 -8.03 -59.31 -3.14
C GLU A 149 -7.04 -60.41 -2.72
N LYS A 150 -5.86 -60.08 -2.16
CA LYS A 150 -4.82 -61.08 -1.80
C LYS A 150 -4.65 -61.38 -0.31
N ASN A 151 -5.13 -60.53 0.59
CA ASN A 151 -4.99 -60.75 2.04
C ASN A 151 -6.35 -60.69 2.75
N GLY A 152 -7.00 -61.85 2.87
CA GLY A 152 -8.19 -62.00 3.71
C GLY A 152 -7.86 -61.99 5.22
N GLU A 153 -8.74 -61.35 6.00
CA GLU A 153 -8.76 -61.29 7.48
C GLU A 153 -7.57 -60.52 8.12
N ALA A 154 -7.72 -59.46 8.91
CA ALA A 154 -8.78 -59.11 9.85
C ALA A 154 -8.61 -57.69 10.43
N GLY A 155 -9.68 -57.15 11.05
CA GLY A 155 -9.59 -56.14 12.11
C GLY A 155 -9.69 -54.68 11.65
N GLY A 156 -10.85 -54.05 11.89
CA GLY A 156 -11.09 -52.67 11.48
C GLY A 156 -10.26 -51.62 12.23
N LYS A 157 -9.76 -50.65 11.48
CA LYS A 157 -9.39 -49.29 11.92
C LYS A 157 -9.76 -48.30 10.82
N GLU A 158 -10.86 -47.59 11.00
CA GLU A 158 -11.13 -46.35 10.26
C GLU A 158 -10.27 -45.22 10.86
N ALA A 159 -9.01 -45.16 10.45
CA ALA A 159 -8.07 -44.07 10.75
C ALA A 159 -6.88 -44.18 9.77
N GLY A 160 -6.95 -43.46 8.65
CA GLY A 160 -5.92 -43.52 7.60
C GLY A 160 -6.23 -42.73 6.33
N GLY A 161 -7.03 -41.67 6.41
CA GLY A 161 -7.30 -40.76 5.28
C GLY A 161 -6.31 -39.60 5.22
N GLU A 162 -6.29 -38.78 6.28
CA GLU A 162 -5.41 -37.61 6.40
C GLU A 162 -3.92 -37.98 6.27
N ASP A 163 -3.45 -39.01 7.01
CA ASP A 163 -2.03 -39.41 7.04
C ASP A 163 -1.44 -39.85 5.69
N ASP A 164 -2.27 -40.21 4.69
CA ASP A 164 -1.83 -40.53 3.33
C ASP A 164 -2.08 -39.37 2.34
N LEU A 165 -3.13 -38.58 2.55
CA LEU A 165 -3.36 -37.33 1.82
C LEU A 165 -2.24 -36.31 2.06
N ASP A 166 -1.78 -36.16 3.31
CA ASP A 166 -0.69 -35.26 3.66
C ASP A 166 0.61 -35.63 2.93
N LYS A 167 0.89 -36.93 2.77
CA LYS A 167 2.05 -37.44 2.03
C LYS A 167 1.95 -37.18 0.54
N LEU A 168 0.76 -37.28 -0.04
CA LEU A 168 0.53 -37.00 -1.48
C LEU A 168 0.70 -35.52 -1.79
N LEU A 169 0.18 -34.62 -0.93
CA LEU A 169 0.43 -33.18 -1.06
C LEU A 169 1.93 -32.84 -0.91
N ASP A 170 2.62 -33.53 0.00
CA ASP A 170 4.08 -33.40 0.14
C ASP A 170 4.85 -33.93 -1.08
N GLU A 171 4.44 -35.06 -1.66
CA GLU A 171 5.05 -35.70 -2.85
C GLU A 171 4.91 -34.78 -4.08
N VAL A 172 3.69 -34.27 -4.30
CA VAL A 172 3.37 -33.31 -5.38
C VAL A 172 4.09 -31.97 -5.20
N ALA A 173 4.22 -31.46 -3.96
CA ALA A 173 4.99 -30.23 -3.71
C ALA A 173 6.50 -30.42 -3.95
N LYS A 174 7.06 -31.62 -3.65
CA LYS A 174 8.47 -31.97 -3.88
C LYS A 174 8.80 -32.16 -5.37
N GLU A 175 7.88 -32.69 -6.17
CA GLU A 175 8.09 -32.80 -7.62
C GLU A 175 8.24 -31.42 -8.27
N VAL A 176 7.40 -30.45 -7.86
CA VAL A 176 7.43 -29.07 -8.39
C VAL A 176 8.70 -28.30 -7.98
N THR A 177 9.27 -28.55 -6.79
CA THR A 177 10.56 -27.93 -6.38
C THR A 177 11.78 -28.63 -6.98
N GLY A 178 11.66 -29.89 -7.41
CA GLY A 178 12.61 -30.54 -8.32
C GLY A 178 13.98 -30.92 -7.73
N LYS A 179 14.08 -31.11 -6.41
CA LYS A 179 15.32 -31.53 -5.71
C LYS A 179 15.08 -32.62 -4.67
N GLU A 180 16.03 -33.54 -4.53
CA GLU A 180 16.10 -34.42 -3.35
C GLU A 180 16.56 -33.62 -2.11
N PRO A 181 16.00 -33.90 -0.92
CA PRO A 181 16.32 -33.15 0.29
C PRO A 181 17.76 -33.42 0.75
N LYS A 182 18.53 -32.34 0.92
CA LYS A 182 19.67 -32.32 1.83
C LYS A 182 19.17 -31.79 3.17
N GLU A 183 19.53 -32.45 4.26
CA GLU A 183 19.00 -32.21 5.63
C GLU A 183 19.41 -30.83 6.26
N ASN A 184 19.67 -29.77 5.49
CA ASN A 184 20.16 -28.47 6.01
C ASN A 184 19.72 -27.21 5.23
N ASP A 185 18.78 -27.25 4.28
CA ASP A 185 18.29 -26.05 3.58
C ASP A 185 16.86 -25.68 4.04
N ASP A 186 16.74 -24.76 5.01
CA ASP A 186 15.45 -24.28 5.58
C ASP A 186 14.56 -23.54 4.56
N GLU A 187 15.08 -23.13 3.40
CA GLU A 187 14.33 -22.39 2.38
C GLU A 187 13.44 -23.27 1.48
N ASP A 188 13.89 -24.47 1.11
CA ASP A 188 13.16 -25.36 0.18
C ASP A 188 11.81 -25.84 0.81
N ASP A 189 11.75 -25.94 2.15
CA ASP A 189 10.53 -26.24 2.91
C ASP A 189 9.47 -25.13 2.78
N SER A 190 9.86 -23.86 2.64
CA SER A 190 8.93 -22.72 2.63
C SER A 190 8.06 -22.68 1.37
N THR A 191 8.66 -22.94 0.20
CA THR A 191 7.96 -22.93 -1.09
C THR A 191 7.08 -24.16 -1.25
N ALA A 192 7.56 -25.33 -0.81
CA ALA A 192 6.77 -26.55 -0.80
C ALA A 192 5.56 -26.42 0.15
N ALA A 193 5.73 -25.85 1.35
CA ALA A 193 4.65 -25.57 2.27
C ALA A 193 3.62 -24.56 1.72
N PHE A 194 4.07 -23.52 1.00
CA PHE A 194 3.17 -22.58 0.32
C PHE A 194 2.32 -23.29 -0.75
N ILE A 195 2.94 -24.09 -1.63
CA ILE A 195 2.22 -24.85 -2.67
C ILE A 195 1.22 -25.82 -2.03
N LYS A 196 1.63 -26.57 -1.00
CA LYS A 196 0.75 -27.48 -0.25
C LYS A 196 -0.45 -26.75 0.36
N ALA A 197 -0.22 -25.60 1.02
CA ALA A 197 -1.30 -24.80 1.60
C ALA A 197 -2.25 -24.22 0.55
N GLU A 198 -1.75 -23.78 -0.61
CA GLU A 198 -2.60 -23.28 -1.70
C GLU A 198 -3.42 -24.42 -2.32
N LEU A 199 -2.82 -25.59 -2.59
CA LEU A 199 -3.52 -26.78 -3.09
C LEU A 199 -4.61 -27.25 -2.12
N GLU A 200 -4.33 -27.29 -0.82
CA GLU A 200 -5.31 -27.67 0.20
C GLU A 200 -6.48 -26.67 0.27
N ASN A 201 -6.21 -25.37 0.17
CA ASN A 201 -7.27 -24.36 0.07
C ASN A 201 -8.17 -24.58 -1.16
N TYR A 202 -7.60 -24.89 -2.32
CA TYR A 202 -8.38 -25.25 -3.51
C TYR A 202 -9.22 -26.51 -3.27
N ARG A 203 -8.63 -27.58 -2.71
CA ARG A 203 -9.33 -28.84 -2.43
C ARG A 203 -10.51 -28.65 -1.46
N VAL A 204 -10.29 -27.96 -0.34
CA VAL A 204 -11.31 -27.73 0.69
C VAL A 204 -12.46 -26.87 0.17
N GLU A 205 -12.18 -25.80 -0.58
CA GLU A 205 -13.24 -24.97 -1.18
C GLU A 205 -14.04 -25.77 -2.23
N GLU A 206 -13.38 -26.59 -3.06
CA GLU A 206 -14.07 -27.43 -4.04
C GLU A 206 -14.95 -28.50 -3.38
N GLU A 207 -14.48 -29.15 -2.31
CA GLU A 207 -15.25 -30.12 -1.52
C GLU A 207 -16.45 -29.49 -0.82
N GLU A 208 -16.30 -28.28 -0.26
CA GLU A 208 -17.42 -27.54 0.31
C GLU A 208 -18.47 -27.17 -0.74
N ILE A 209 -18.06 -26.72 -1.93
CA ILE A 209 -18.99 -26.39 -3.02
C ILE A 209 -19.71 -27.65 -3.51
N LYS A 210 -18.98 -28.75 -3.75
CA LYS A 210 -19.55 -30.06 -4.13
C LYS A 210 -20.56 -30.57 -3.11
N LYS A 211 -20.24 -30.48 -1.81
CA LYS A 211 -21.14 -30.88 -0.72
C LYS A 211 -22.43 -30.04 -0.73
N LYS A 212 -22.32 -28.72 -0.79
CA LYS A 212 -23.47 -27.81 -0.85
C LYS A 212 -24.33 -28.06 -2.10
N LEU A 213 -23.72 -28.37 -3.25
CA LEU A 213 -24.44 -28.77 -4.46
C LEU A 213 -25.29 -30.02 -4.25
N VAL A 214 -24.74 -31.08 -3.64
CA VAL A 214 -25.50 -32.31 -3.35
C VAL A 214 -26.63 -32.06 -2.36
N GLU A 215 -26.40 -31.23 -1.33
CA GLU A 215 -27.44 -30.82 -0.37
C GLU A 215 -28.60 -30.06 -1.07
N VAL A 216 -28.28 -29.11 -1.95
CA VAL A 216 -29.27 -28.34 -2.72
C VAL A 216 -29.98 -29.19 -3.78
N GLU A 217 -29.30 -30.12 -4.44
CA GLU A 217 -29.95 -31.07 -5.35
C GLU A 217 -30.90 -32.03 -4.59
N ALA A 218 -30.54 -32.43 -3.38
CA ALA A 218 -31.42 -33.22 -2.53
C ALA A 218 -32.65 -32.42 -2.07
N THR A 219 -32.53 -31.11 -1.77
CA THR A 219 -33.72 -30.28 -1.48
C THR A 219 -34.59 -30.12 -2.72
N LEU A 220 -34.01 -29.83 -3.89
CA LEU A 220 -34.73 -29.68 -5.16
C LEU A 220 -35.56 -30.92 -5.53
N ASN A 221 -35.01 -32.12 -5.30
CA ASN A 221 -35.68 -33.39 -5.59
C ASN A 221 -36.76 -33.78 -4.57
N ASN A 222 -36.73 -33.23 -3.35
CA ASN A 222 -37.63 -33.62 -2.24
C ASN A 222 -38.69 -32.55 -1.89
N SER A 223 -38.49 -31.28 -2.29
CA SER A 223 -39.44 -30.21 -2.00
C SER A 223 -40.66 -30.25 -2.91
N THR A 224 -41.85 -30.11 -2.30
CA THR A 224 -43.14 -29.98 -3.00
C THR A 224 -43.65 -28.54 -3.06
N ASP A 225 -42.85 -27.59 -2.56
CA ASP A 225 -43.15 -26.17 -2.51
C ASP A 225 -42.47 -25.41 -3.67
N THR A 226 -43.19 -24.46 -4.26
CA THR A 226 -42.76 -23.73 -5.46
C THR A 226 -41.71 -22.66 -5.13
N ASP A 227 -41.83 -22.00 -3.97
CA ASP A 227 -40.88 -20.94 -3.59
C ASP A 227 -39.56 -21.55 -3.08
N ALA A 228 -39.64 -22.67 -2.36
CA ALA A 228 -38.48 -23.47 -1.98
C ALA A 228 -37.72 -24.06 -3.19
N THR A 229 -38.43 -24.58 -4.20
CA THR A 229 -37.80 -25.10 -5.43
C THR A 229 -37.13 -23.99 -6.24
N ASN A 230 -37.74 -22.81 -6.36
CA ASN A 230 -37.13 -21.65 -7.00
C ASN A 230 -35.84 -21.22 -6.29
N THR A 231 -35.90 -21.05 -4.95
CA THR A 231 -34.74 -20.66 -4.13
C THR A 231 -33.60 -21.69 -4.23
N ALA A 232 -33.92 -22.99 -4.18
CA ALA A 232 -32.93 -24.06 -4.36
C ALA A 232 -32.33 -24.05 -5.78
N SER A 233 -33.13 -23.73 -6.81
CA SER A 233 -32.61 -23.60 -8.19
C SER A 233 -31.65 -22.42 -8.34
N GLU A 234 -31.91 -21.28 -7.70
CA GLU A 234 -31.00 -20.12 -7.68
C GLU A 234 -29.69 -20.46 -6.95
N GLN A 235 -29.77 -21.08 -5.77
CA GLN A 235 -28.61 -21.55 -5.02
C GLN A 235 -27.78 -22.56 -5.81
N LYS A 236 -28.42 -23.49 -6.55
CA LYS A 236 -27.74 -24.44 -7.43
C LYS A 236 -26.97 -23.71 -8.53
N ASN A 237 -27.56 -22.70 -9.15
CA ASN A 237 -26.92 -21.91 -10.20
C ASN A 237 -25.69 -21.15 -9.66
N ILE A 238 -25.83 -20.49 -8.50
CA ILE A 238 -24.73 -19.81 -7.80
C ILE A 238 -23.57 -20.78 -7.51
N LEU A 239 -23.85 -21.92 -6.89
CA LEU A 239 -22.82 -22.90 -6.53
C LEU A 239 -22.16 -23.54 -7.76
N SER A 240 -22.92 -23.80 -8.82
CA SER A 240 -22.40 -24.35 -10.08
C SER A 240 -21.46 -23.36 -10.77
N GLU A 241 -21.80 -22.07 -10.75
CA GLU A 241 -20.97 -21.00 -11.31
C GLU A 241 -19.74 -20.72 -10.43
N MET A 242 -19.85 -20.82 -9.10
CA MET A 242 -18.70 -20.79 -8.19
C MET A 242 -17.72 -21.92 -8.49
N ALA A 243 -18.20 -23.17 -8.65
CA ALA A 243 -17.35 -24.31 -9.03
C ALA A 243 -16.66 -24.08 -10.38
N ARG A 244 -17.38 -23.55 -11.37
CA ARG A 244 -16.83 -23.22 -12.69
C ARG A 244 -15.70 -22.20 -12.60
N LEU A 245 -15.90 -21.11 -11.84
CA LEU A 245 -14.89 -20.06 -11.65
C LEU A 245 -13.70 -20.55 -10.82
N HIS A 246 -13.95 -21.32 -9.76
CA HIS A 246 -12.93 -21.94 -8.91
C HIS A 246 -11.96 -22.81 -9.74
N ASN A 247 -12.50 -23.68 -10.60
CA ASN A 247 -11.70 -24.54 -11.47
C ASN A 247 -10.94 -23.74 -12.54
N GLN A 248 -11.48 -22.60 -12.99
CA GLN A 248 -10.74 -21.68 -13.87
C GLN A 248 -9.58 -20.98 -13.16
N CYS A 249 -9.75 -20.53 -11.90
CA CYS A 249 -8.64 -20.01 -11.09
C CYS A 249 -7.55 -21.07 -10.91
N ARG A 250 -7.92 -22.31 -10.53
CA ARG A 250 -6.99 -23.43 -10.35
C ARG A 250 -6.20 -23.74 -11.63
N ALA A 251 -6.86 -23.72 -12.79
CA ALA A 251 -6.24 -23.96 -14.09
C ALA A 251 -5.27 -22.84 -14.51
N ILE A 252 -5.58 -21.57 -14.21
CA ILE A 252 -4.66 -20.45 -14.46
C ILE A 252 -3.46 -20.49 -13.51
N ARG A 253 -3.64 -20.90 -12.25
CA ARG A 253 -2.54 -21.08 -11.30
C ARG A 253 -1.57 -22.21 -11.66
N SER A 254 -1.98 -23.16 -12.52
CA SER A 254 -1.08 -24.15 -13.14
C SER A 254 -0.30 -23.63 -14.36
N GLN A 255 -0.58 -22.41 -14.83
CA GLN A 255 0.19 -21.79 -15.90
C GLN A 255 1.37 -20.98 -15.34
N PRO A 256 2.38 -20.62 -16.16
CA PRO A 256 3.50 -19.81 -15.71
C PRO A 256 3.05 -18.50 -15.04
N SER A 257 3.59 -18.23 -13.86
CA SER A 257 3.32 -17.02 -13.09
C SER A 257 3.83 -15.79 -13.85
N THR A 258 2.88 -15.08 -14.46
CA THR A 258 3.07 -13.84 -15.21
C THR A 258 2.07 -12.81 -14.71
N LEU A 259 2.32 -11.54 -15.00
CA LEU A 259 1.39 -10.46 -14.71
C LEU A 259 0.00 -10.71 -15.33
N GLU A 260 -0.05 -11.20 -16.57
CA GLU A 260 -1.29 -11.47 -17.30
C GLU A 260 -2.13 -12.56 -16.58
N ASN A 261 -1.52 -13.71 -16.29
CA ASN A 261 -2.18 -14.80 -15.59
C ASN A 261 -2.59 -14.42 -14.17
N PHE A 262 -1.76 -13.64 -13.46
CA PHE A 262 -2.08 -13.14 -12.12
C PHE A 262 -3.31 -12.20 -12.12
N LEU A 263 -3.36 -11.26 -13.07
CA LEU A 263 -4.49 -10.34 -13.20
C LEU A 263 -5.78 -11.09 -13.58
N MET A 264 -5.69 -12.04 -14.52
CA MET A 264 -6.83 -12.87 -14.92
C MET A 264 -7.35 -13.72 -13.75
N CYS A 265 -6.46 -14.36 -12.98
CA CYS A 265 -6.83 -15.09 -11.77
C CYS A 265 -7.52 -14.16 -10.75
N THR A 266 -6.96 -12.98 -10.49
CA THR A 266 -7.57 -12.00 -9.56
C THR A 266 -8.96 -11.56 -10.03
N GLN A 267 -9.16 -11.36 -11.34
CA GLN A 267 -10.47 -11.01 -11.89
C GLN A 267 -11.48 -12.14 -11.74
N LEU A 268 -11.07 -13.40 -11.93
CA LEU A 268 -11.93 -14.58 -11.70
C LEU A 268 -12.26 -14.76 -10.22
N ASP A 269 -11.31 -14.56 -9.30
CA ASP A 269 -11.58 -14.64 -7.85
C ASP A 269 -12.53 -13.53 -7.38
N LEU A 270 -12.40 -12.32 -7.92
CA LEU A 270 -13.36 -11.23 -7.69
C LEU A 270 -14.75 -11.57 -8.25
N GLN A 271 -14.83 -12.22 -9.41
CA GLN A 271 -16.10 -12.69 -9.96
C GLN A 271 -16.70 -13.84 -9.12
N LYS A 272 -15.90 -14.80 -8.67
CA LYS A 272 -16.32 -15.89 -7.77
C LYS A 272 -16.89 -15.32 -6.47
N ALA A 273 -16.25 -14.29 -5.92
CA ALA A 273 -16.75 -13.58 -4.74
C ALA A 273 -18.07 -12.82 -5.01
N ARG A 274 -18.27 -12.24 -6.21
CA ARG A 274 -19.54 -11.61 -6.62
C ARG A 274 -20.67 -12.65 -6.75
N VAL A 275 -20.41 -13.78 -7.40
CA VAL A 275 -21.39 -14.87 -7.53
C VAL A 275 -21.84 -15.38 -6.14
N ASN A 276 -20.91 -15.48 -5.18
CA ASN A 276 -21.21 -15.85 -3.78
C ASN A 276 -22.14 -14.85 -3.04
N ILE A 277 -22.33 -13.62 -3.54
CA ILE A 277 -23.34 -12.67 -3.02
C ILE A 277 -24.59 -12.55 -3.92
N GLY A 278 -24.78 -13.47 -4.86
CA GLY A 278 -25.89 -13.50 -5.81
C GLY A 278 -25.65 -12.77 -7.14
N GLU A 279 -24.48 -12.16 -7.33
CA GLU A 279 -24.19 -11.33 -8.50
C GLU A 279 -23.48 -12.11 -9.61
N THR A 280 -24.26 -12.61 -10.56
CA THR A 280 -23.79 -13.49 -11.64
C THR A 280 -23.41 -12.75 -12.94
N GLY A 281 -23.81 -11.48 -13.11
CA GLY A 281 -23.50 -10.69 -14.30
C GLY A 281 -21.99 -10.48 -14.53
N GLU A 282 -21.54 -10.39 -15.79
CA GLU A 282 -20.11 -10.26 -16.14
C GLU A 282 -19.50 -8.92 -15.68
N ASN A 283 -20.33 -7.89 -15.55
CA ASN A 283 -19.97 -6.55 -15.07
C ASN A 283 -20.93 -6.11 -13.96
N GLU A 284 -20.65 -4.97 -13.33
CA GLU A 284 -21.63 -4.25 -12.50
C GLU A 284 -22.36 -3.26 -13.39
N GLU A 285 -23.69 -3.26 -13.31
CA GLU A 285 -24.58 -2.42 -14.11
C GLU A 285 -25.52 -1.66 -13.16
N GLU A 286 -25.90 -0.44 -13.56
CA GLU A 286 -26.86 0.40 -12.84
C GLU A 286 -27.62 1.21 -13.88
N GLU A 287 -28.94 1.04 -13.94
CA GLU A 287 -29.81 1.74 -14.90
C GLU A 287 -30.23 3.11 -14.36
N TYR A 288 -30.37 4.09 -15.26
CA TYR A 288 -31.00 5.37 -14.92
C TYR A 288 -32.49 5.15 -14.65
N GLN A 289 -32.99 5.61 -13.50
CA GLN A 289 -34.39 5.51 -13.11
C GLN A 289 -35.22 6.68 -13.69
N SER A 290 -34.56 7.78 -14.05
CA SER A 290 -35.19 8.95 -14.68
C SER A 290 -34.33 9.55 -15.79
N ASP A 291 -34.98 10.26 -16.74
CA ASP A 291 -34.26 11.07 -17.73
C ASP A 291 -33.49 12.23 -17.06
N GLU A 292 -33.96 12.72 -15.90
CA GLU A 292 -33.29 13.77 -15.12
C GLU A 292 -31.89 13.32 -14.64
N GLU A 293 -31.76 12.10 -14.11
CA GLU A 293 -30.45 11.53 -13.73
C GLU A 293 -29.48 11.40 -14.90
N ARG A 294 -30.02 11.17 -16.11
CA ARG A 294 -29.24 10.97 -17.33
C ARG A 294 -28.65 12.27 -17.88
N GLU A 295 -29.26 13.42 -17.57
CA GLU A 295 -28.75 14.74 -17.94
C GLU A 295 -27.65 15.26 -16.98
N LEU A 296 -27.53 14.67 -15.78
CA LEU A 296 -26.54 15.10 -14.77
C LEU A 296 -25.10 14.75 -15.17
N SER A 297 -24.17 15.65 -14.83
CA SER A 297 -22.74 15.38 -14.94
C SER A 297 -22.24 14.41 -13.87
N ALA A 298 -21.08 13.79 -14.11
CA ALA A 298 -20.39 12.91 -13.17
C ALA A 298 -20.20 13.52 -11.76
N THR A 299 -19.91 14.83 -11.71
CA THR A 299 -19.74 15.60 -10.47
C THR A 299 -21.07 15.85 -9.76
N GLU A 300 -22.14 16.13 -10.49
CA GLU A 300 -23.47 16.35 -9.91
C GLU A 300 -24.05 15.03 -9.38
N LEU A 301 -23.91 13.93 -10.12
CA LEU A 301 -24.25 12.58 -9.67
C LEU A 301 -23.50 12.22 -8.37
N MET A 302 -22.20 12.53 -8.28
CA MET A 302 -21.44 12.34 -7.04
C MET A 302 -22.00 13.20 -5.90
N THR A 303 -22.28 14.49 -6.14
CA THR A 303 -22.87 15.37 -5.12
C THR A 303 -24.25 14.89 -4.66
N CYS A 304 -25.09 14.36 -5.55
CA CYS A 304 -26.35 13.73 -5.19
C CYS A 304 -26.13 12.50 -4.30
N GLY A 305 -25.23 11.59 -4.69
CA GLY A 305 -24.89 10.42 -3.86
C GLY A 305 -24.36 10.77 -2.46
N LEU A 306 -23.56 11.85 -2.36
CA LEU A 306 -23.08 12.35 -1.06
C LEU A 306 -24.21 12.94 -0.18
N LYS A 307 -25.22 13.61 -0.76
CA LYS A 307 -26.41 14.06 0.00
C LYS A 307 -27.18 12.87 0.59
N PHE A 308 -27.46 11.85 -0.21
CA PHE A 308 -28.09 10.61 0.29
C PHE A 308 -27.26 9.93 1.39
N PHE A 309 -25.92 10.01 1.32
CA PHE A 309 -25.05 9.52 2.39
C PHE A 309 -25.18 10.32 3.69
N GLU A 310 -25.31 11.65 3.62
CA GLU A 310 -25.59 12.52 4.78
C GLU A 310 -26.96 12.23 5.39
N ASP A 311 -27.97 11.99 4.54
CA ASP A 311 -29.34 11.60 4.92
C ASP A 311 -29.43 10.12 5.42
N GLN A 312 -28.32 9.39 5.46
CA GLN A 312 -28.20 7.98 5.84
C GLN A 312 -28.91 6.98 4.91
N ASP A 313 -29.35 7.41 3.73
CA ASP A 313 -29.82 6.52 2.67
C ASP A 313 -28.63 5.94 1.88
N ILE A 314 -28.18 4.78 2.33
CA ILE A 314 -27.12 4.01 1.67
C ILE A 314 -27.56 3.56 0.27
N LYS A 315 -28.86 3.31 0.01
CA LYS A 315 -29.32 2.82 -1.30
C LYS A 315 -29.25 3.94 -2.34
N GLY A 316 -29.80 5.12 -2.04
CA GLY A 316 -29.68 6.31 -2.87
C GLY A 316 -28.21 6.68 -3.11
N CYS A 317 -27.39 6.68 -2.06
CA CYS A 317 -25.96 6.93 -2.17
C CYS A 317 -25.26 5.98 -3.15
N LEU A 318 -25.44 4.66 -2.99
CA LEU A 318 -24.83 3.67 -3.86
C LEU A 318 -25.29 3.79 -5.31
N HIS A 319 -26.59 4.01 -5.55
CA HIS A 319 -27.15 4.19 -6.89
C HIS A 319 -26.51 5.37 -7.63
N PHE A 320 -26.55 6.59 -7.05
CA PHE A 320 -25.98 7.78 -7.69
C PHE A 320 -24.45 7.69 -7.88
N LEU A 321 -23.72 7.13 -6.91
CA LEU A 321 -22.29 6.91 -7.05
C LEU A 321 -21.96 5.87 -8.14
N ARG A 322 -22.79 4.82 -8.30
CA ARG A 322 -22.65 3.83 -9.38
C ARG A 322 -22.92 4.43 -10.75
N LEU A 323 -23.98 5.25 -10.91
CA LEU A 323 -24.23 5.94 -12.18
C LEU A 323 -22.99 6.76 -12.61
N ALA A 324 -22.40 7.53 -11.69
CA ALA A 324 -21.17 8.28 -11.94
C ALA A 324 -19.95 7.38 -12.26
N ALA A 325 -19.80 6.26 -11.55
CA ALA A 325 -18.66 5.35 -11.72
C ALA A 325 -18.74 4.49 -12.99
N ILE A 326 -19.93 4.01 -13.37
CA ILE A 326 -20.16 3.09 -14.48
C ILE A 326 -20.28 3.88 -15.80
N HIS A 327 -21.22 4.82 -15.89
CA HIS A 327 -21.49 5.54 -17.14
C HIS A 327 -20.46 6.62 -17.44
N HIS A 328 -19.99 7.36 -16.42
CA HIS A 328 -19.04 8.46 -16.59
C HIS A 328 -17.60 8.12 -16.19
N LYS A 329 -17.32 6.88 -15.78
CA LYS A 329 -15.98 6.40 -15.36
C LYS A 329 -15.33 7.25 -14.25
N HIS A 330 -16.14 7.90 -13.42
CA HIS A 330 -15.72 8.95 -12.49
C HIS A 330 -14.85 8.41 -11.34
N GLU A 331 -13.60 8.88 -11.27
CA GLU A 331 -12.57 8.33 -10.37
C GLU A 331 -12.96 8.40 -8.89
N GLN A 332 -13.42 9.57 -8.44
CA GLN A 332 -13.75 9.80 -7.04
C GLN A 332 -14.95 8.95 -6.61
N SER A 333 -15.96 8.81 -7.47
CA SER A 333 -17.10 7.92 -7.20
C SER A 333 -16.66 6.46 -7.13
N THR A 334 -15.75 6.00 -8.00
CA THR A 334 -15.19 4.63 -7.90
C THR A 334 -14.46 4.40 -6.57
N LEU A 335 -13.65 5.36 -6.11
CA LEU A 335 -12.93 5.27 -4.85
C LEU A 335 -13.87 5.30 -3.62
N LEU A 336 -14.93 6.13 -3.66
CA LEU A 336 -15.97 6.16 -2.63
C LEU A 336 -16.75 4.84 -2.57
N LEU A 337 -17.17 4.29 -3.72
CA LEU A 337 -17.82 2.98 -3.78
C LEU A 337 -16.92 1.87 -3.22
N TYR A 338 -15.62 1.87 -3.56
CA TYR A 338 -14.68 0.93 -2.97
C TYR A 338 -14.66 1.01 -1.44
N ASN A 339 -14.57 2.22 -0.89
CA ASN A 339 -14.55 2.44 0.57
C ASN A 339 -15.85 1.98 1.24
N ILE A 340 -17.02 2.32 0.66
CA ILE A 340 -18.34 1.92 1.20
C ILE A 340 -18.50 0.40 1.13
N TYR A 341 -18.23 -0.23 -0.01
CA TYR A 341 -18.34 -1.69 -0.13
C TYR A 341 -17.32 -2.43 0.74
N SER A 342 -16.11 -1.89 0.94
CA SER A 342 -15.15 -2.48 1.88
C SER A 342 -15.64 -2.45 3.33
N GLN A 343 -16.37 -1.40 3.74
CA GLN A 343 -17.03 -1.34 5.05
C GLN A 343 -18.19 -2.34 5.15
N LEU A 344 -18.95 -2.50 4.07
CA LEU A 344 -20.02 -3.51 3.93
C LEU A 344 -19.50 -4.95 3.68
N GLN A 345 -18.17 -5.16 3.68
CA GLN A 345 -17.52 -6.44 3.38
C GLN A 345 -17.96 -7.07 2.03
N SER A 346 -18.32 -6.24 1.05
CA SER A 346 -18.80 -6.65 -0.27
C SER A 346 -17.68 -6.63 -1.33
N PRO A 347 -17.55 -7.66 -2.18
CA PRO A 347 -16.53 -7.71 -3.24
C PRO A 347 -16.79 -6.71 -4.39
N ARG A 348 -18.00 -6.16 -4.51
CA ARG A 348 -18.37 -5.21 -5.60
C ARG A 348 -17.39 -4.04 -5.72
N GLY A 349 -16.96 -3.48 -4.59
CA GLY A 349 -16.01 -2.36 -4.56
C GLY A 349 -14.64 -2.73 -5.12
N ALA A 350 -14.12 -3.89 -4.74
CA ALA A 350 -12.83 -4.40 -5.24
C ALA A 350 -12.91 -4.73 -6.74
N PHE A 351 -14.03 -5.30 -7.19
CA PHE A 351 -14.30 -5.60 -8.60
C PHE A 351 -14.40 -4.32 -9.46
N LEU A 352 -15.21 -3.33 -9.05
CA LEU A 352 -15.32 -2.04 -9.72
C LEU A 352 -13.96 -1.35 -9.82
N LEU A 353 -13.20 -1.33 -8.73
CA LEU A 353 -11.86 -0.73 -8.69
C LEU A 353 -10.92 -1.45 -9.69
N MET A 354 -10.89 -2.78 -9.69
CA MET A 354 -10.05 -3.59 -10.60
C MET A 354 -10.41 -3.37 -12.07
N LYS A 355 -11.69 -3.46 -12.42
CA LYS A 355 -12.18 -3.18 -13.79
C LYS A 355 -11.82 -1.75 -14.22
N ARG A 356 -11.99 -0.76 -13.34
CA ARG A 356 -11.64 0.65 -13.62
C ARG A 356 -10.13 0.88 -13.79
N ALA A 357 -9.28 0.15 -13.06
CA ALA A 357 -7.83 0.28 -13.13
C ALA A 357 -7.24 -0.33 -14.41
N LEU A 358 -7.82 -1.44 -14.88
CA LEU A 358 -7.41 -2.17 -16.09
C LEU A 358 -8.01 -1.60 -17.38
N ASP A 359 -8.94 -0.64 -17.28
CA ASP A 359 -9.45 0.11 -18.43
C ASP A 359 -8.43 1.12 -18.96
N ASP A 360 -7.63 0.68 -19.94
CA ASP A 360 -6.65 1.50 -20.66
C ASP A 360 -7.27 2.59 -21.55
N SER A 361 -8.60 2.59 -21.80
CA SER A 361 -9.24 3.60 -22.65
C SER A 361 -9.32 4.98 -21.99
N VAL A 362 -9.47 5.01 -20.66
CA VAL A 362 -9.52 6.24 -19.85
C VAL A 362 -8.70 5.97 -18.57
N PRO A 363 -7.36 5.93 -18.64
CA PRO A 363 -6.53 5.44 -17.55
C PRO A 363 -6.58 6.38 -16.34
N SER A 364 -6.84 5.83 -15.15
CA SER A 364 -7.05 6.61 -13.93
C SER A 364 -5.86 6.57 -12.98
N ALA A 365 -5.31 7.75 -12.64
CA ALA A 365 -4.16 7.88 -11.76
C ALA A 365 -4.49 7.46 -10.31
N ALA A 366 -5.60 7.97 -9.78
CA ALA A 366 -5.99 7.74 -8.38
C ALA A 366 -6.46 6.29 -8.14
N VAL A 367 -7.12 5.67 -9.12
CA VAL A 367 -7.54 4.25 -9.04
C VAL A 367 -6.33 3.30 -9.13
N ASN A 368 -5.38 3.56 -10.04
CA ASN A 368 -4.14 2.77 -10.11
C ASN A 368 -3.28 2.95 -8.85
N GLN A 369 -3.19 4.17 -8.28
CA GLN A 369 -2.59 4.37 -6.96
C GLN A 369 -3.27 3.49 -5.92
N LYS A 370 -4.61 3.50 -5.88
CA LYS A 370 -5.34 2.79 -4.84
C LYS A 370 -5.11 1.29 -4.90
N ILE A 371 -5.15 0.67 -6.08
CA ILE A 371 -4.85 -0.77 -6.20
C ILE A 371 -3.39 -1.08 -5.80
N GLY A 372 -2.44 -0.21 -6.14
CA GLY A 372 -1.06 -0.34 -5.66
C GLY A 372 -0.98 -0.37 -4.13
N GLU A 373 -1.75 0.48 -3.43
CA GLU A 373 -1.85 0.46 -1.96
C GLU A 373 -2.48 -0.83 -1.42
N LEU A 374 -3.49 -1.37 -2.10
CA LEU A 374 -4.16 -2.60 -1.67
C LEU A 374 -3.25 -3.84 -1.79
N TYR A 375 -2.46 -3.92 -2.87
CA TYR A 375 -1.41 -4.94 -3.02
C TYR A 375 -0.16 -4.67 -2.15
N ASP A 376 0.10 -3.43 -1.74
CA ASP A 376 1.17 -3.16 -0.77
C ASP A 376 0.74 -3.58 0.65
N GLN A 377 -0.51 -3.32 1.03
CA GLN A 377 -1.04 -3.56 2.37
C GLN A 377 -1.56 -4.99 2.59
N GLY A 378 -1.88 -5.74 1.54
CA GLY A 378 -2.50 -7.07 1.65
C GLY A 378 -3.98 -7.00 1.99
N ALA A 379 -4.74 -6.18 1.26
CA ALA A 379 -6.18 -6.04 1.48
C ALA A 379 -6.95 -7.31 1.03
N ARG A 380 -8.20 -7.46 1.48
CA ARG A 380 -9.08 -8.55 1.03
C ARG A 380 -9.20 -8.54 -0.50
N HIS A 381 -8.96 -9.68 -1.14
CA HIS A 381 -8.84 -9.88 -2.60
C HIS A 381 -7.57 -9.34 -3.27
N PHE A 382 -6.61 -8.76 -2.52
CA PHE A 382 -5.36 -8.20 -3.04
C PHE A 382 -4.16 -8.78 -2.28
N LEU A 383 -3.72 -9.98 -2.69
CA LEU A 383 -2.58 -10.70 -2.08
C LEU A 383 -1.29 -9.83 -2.13
N PRO A 384 -0.52 -9.66 -1.04
CA PRO A 384 0.50 -8.61 -0.94
C PRO A 384 1.79 -8.89 -1.73
N LEU A 385 1.71 -8.88 -3.06
CA LEU A 385 2.82 -9.15 -3.98
C LEU A 385 3.53 -7.87 -4.46
N PHE A 386 4.84 -7.85 -4.31
CA PHE A 386 5.71 -6.74 -4.75
C PHE A 386 5.58 -6.39 -6.25
N PRO A 387 5.57 -7.35 -7.21
CA PRO A 387 5.38 -7.04 -8.62
C PRO A 387 4.00 -6.45 -8.94
N ALA A 388 2.94 -6.87 -8.22
CA ALA A 388 1.60 -6.32 -8.40
C ALA A 388 1.53 -4.85 -7.94
N ALA A 389 2.08 -4.55 -6.75
CA ALA A 389 2.19 -3.18 -6.26
C ALA A 389 3.01 -2.29 -7.21
N ILE A 390 4.16 -2.77 -7.71
CA ILE A 390 4.96 -2.07 -8.74
C ILE A 390 4.12 -1.77 -9.98
N TYR A 391 3.41 -2.76 -10.52
CA TYR A 391 2.64 -2.62 -11.75
C TYR A 391 1.57 -1.52 -11.66
N PHE A 392 0.80 -1.48 -10.57
CA PHE A 392 -0.25 -0.48 -10.40
C PHE A 392 0.31 0.90 -10.02
N TYR A 393 1.30 0.99 -9.14
CA TYR A 393 1.93 2.28 -8.84
C TYR A 393 2.64 2.88 -10.08
N GLN A 394 3.26 2.08 -10.95
CA GLN A 394 3.88 2.62 -12.17
C GLN A 394 2.84 3.08 -13.21
N ARG A 395 1.65 2.48 -13.25
CA ARG A 395 0.52 2.99 -14.05
C ARG A 395 0.07 4.37 -13.56
N ALA A 396 -0.01 4.58 -12.25
CA ALA A 396 -0.28 5.90 -11.67
C ALA A 396 0.85 6.90 -11.96
N ALA A 397 2.11 6.50 -11.75
CA ALA A 397 3.27 7.36 -11.97
C ALA A 397 3.45 7.78 -13.45
N LYS A 398 3.13 6.90 -14.40
CA LYS A 398 3.10 7.23 -15.84
C LYS A 398 2.20 8.42 -16.15
N LEU A 399 1.04 8.50 -15.50
CA LEU A 399 0.09 9.60 -15.60
C LEU A 399 0.52 10.86 -14.80
N GLY A 400 1.73 10.89 -14.25
CA GLY A 400 2.26 12.03 -13.49
C GLY A 400 1.94 12.00 -11.99
N HIS A 401 1.28 10.96 -11.49
CA HIS A 401 0.80 10.91 -10.10
C HIS A 401 1.94 10.81 -9.08
N VAL A 402 2.22 11.91 -8.37
CA VAL A 402 3.34 12.00 -7.44
C VAL A 402 3.24 11.06 -6.23
N ASN A 403 2.03 10.74 -5.76
CA ASN A 403 1.87 9.74 -4.70
C ASN A 403 2.26 8.33 -5.18
N GLY A 404 2.06 8.02 -6.47
CA GLY A 404 2.54 6.75 -7.08
C GLY A 404 4.05 6.69 -7.15
N MET A 405 4.70 7.81 -7.45
CA MET A 405 6.17 7.94 -7.42
C MET A 405 6.70 7.77 -5.99
N LEU A 406 6.06 8.37 -4.99
CA LEU A 406 6.43 8.23 -3.57
C LEU A 406 6.22 6.79 -3.05
N SER A 407 5.09 6.17 -3.41
CA SER A 407 4.85 4.75 -3.12
C SER A 407 5.89 3.84 -3.75
N LEU A 408 6.24 4.04 -5.04
CA LEU A 408 7.34 3.31 -5.69
C LEU A 408 8.68 3.54 -4.99
N ALA A 409 8.98 4.79 -4.62
CA ALA A 409 10.19 5.13 -3.89
C ALA A 409 10.27 4.32 -2.57
N GLN A 410 9.20 4.32 -1.78
CA GLN A 410 9.12 3.58 -0.51
C GLN A 410 9.15 2.05 -0.71
N LEU A 411 8.54 1.55 -1.79
CA LEU A 411 8.50 0.13 -2.15
C LEU A 411 9.91 -0.37 -2.49
N TRP A 412 10.64 0.34 -3.37
CA TRP A 412 12.05 0.04 -3.70
C TRP A 412 13.02 0.26 -2.53
N LEU A 413 12.70 1.15 -1.59
CA LEU A 413 13.48 1.31 -0.36
C LEU A 413 13.32 0.11 0.58
N ARG A 414 12.10 -0.43 0.69
CA ARG A 414 11.82 -1.56 1.59
C ARG A 414 12.21 -2.91 0.98
N GLY A 415 12.07 -3.07 -0.33
CA GLY A 415 12.31 -4.34 -1.06
C GLY A 415 11.17 -5.36 -0.95
N SER A 416 10.07 -4.98 -0.31
CA SER A 416 8.95 -5.88 -0.04
C SER A 416 7.65 -5.10 0.06
N THR A 417 6.50 -5.78 0.12
CA THR A 417 5.21 -5.16 0.48
C THR A 417 5.12 -4.91 2.00
N ALA A 418 4.17 -4.10 2.46
CA ALA A 418 4.01 -3.80 3.89
C ALA A 418 3.64 -5.05 4.74
N SER A 419 2.98 -6.02 4.11
CA SER A 419 2.52 -7.29 4.70
C SER A 419 3.14 -8.49 3.97
N SER A 420 4.41 -8.36 3.60
CA SER A 420 5.19 -9.34 2.81
C SER A 420 5.43 -10.67 3.54
N MET A 421 5.44 -11.76 2.77
CA MET A 421 5.83 -13.11 3.22
C MET A 421 7.25 -13.53 2.78
N LEU A 422 7.97 -12.64 2.07
CA LEU A 422 9.33 -12.86 1.55
C LEU A 422 10.38 -13.06 2.65
N SER A 423 11.42 -13.85 2.36
CA SER A 423 12.60 -14.02 3.22
C SER A 423 13.45 -12.74 3.29
N GLU A 424 14.30 -12.59 4.32
CA GLU A 424 15.17 -11.41 4.43
C GLU A 424 16.11 -11.27 3.22
N GLU A 425 16.59 -12.38 2.65
CA GLU A 425 17.44 -12.40 1.45
C GLU A 425 16.68 -11.95 0.19
N GLU A 426 15.43 -12.40 0.02
CA GLU A 426 14.57 -11.94 -1.07
C GLU A 426 14.25 -10.44 -0.94
N VAL A 427 14.01 -9.95 0.28
CA VAL A 427 13.79 -8.52 0.53
C VAL A 427 15.03 -7.71 0.17
N GLU A 428 16.24 -8.13 0.60
CA GLU A 428 17.48 -7.44 0.23
C GLU A 428 17.74 -7.48 -1.29
N ALA A 429 17.46 -8.60 -1.95
CA ALA A 429 17.61 -8.74 -3.41
C ALA A 429 16.71 -7.80 -4.22
N GLN A 430 15.57 -7.36 -3.66
CA GLN A 430 14.66 -6.38 -4.27
C GLN A 430 14.96 -4.93 -3.88
N GLN A 431 15.73 -4.67 -2.81
CA GLN A 431 16.03 -3.31 -2.37
C GLN A 431 16.86 -2.55 -3.41
N SER A 432 16.49 -1.29 -3.66
CA SER A 432 17.22 -0.42 -4.58
C SER A 432 17.20 1.03 -4.12
N ILE A 433 18.25 1.42 -3.39
CA ILE A 433 18.49 2.82 -2.98
C ILE A 433 18.57 3.75 -4.21
N SER A 434 19.08 3.25 -5.34
CA SER A 434 19.13 3.98 -6.61
C SER A 434 17.72 4.29 -7.15
N LYS A 435 16.86 3.26 -7.31
CA LYS A 435 15.46 3.47 -7.74
C LYS A 435 14.68 4.32 -6.73
N TYR A 436 14.90 4.14 -5.43
CA TYR A 436 14.31 4.97 -4.38
C TYR A 436 14.61 6.47 -4.60
N HIS A 437 15.89 6.84 -4.80
CA HIS A 437 16.26 8.22 -5.08
C HIS A 437 15.74 8.74 -6.42
N ALA A 438 15.75 7.91 -7.46
CA ALA A 438 15.27 8.29 -8.79
C ALA A 438 13.75 8.56 -8.79
N TRP A 439 12.95 7.72 -8.13
CA TRP A 439 11.51 7.94 -7.96
C TRP A 439 11.20 9.19 -7.12
N LEU A 440 11.95 9.39 -6.04
CA LEU A 440 11.84 10.62 -5.23
C LEU A 440 12.20 11.88 -6.05
N GLN A 441 13.22 11.79 -6.92
CA GLN A 441 13.59 12.88 -7.83
C GLN A 441 12.46 13.20 -8.83
N LYS A 442 11.86 12.19 -9.49
CA LYS A 442 10.74 12.42 -10.42
C LYS A 442 9.53 13.11 -9.75
N ALA A 443 9.30 12.86 -8.46
CA ALA A 443 8.28 13.57 -7.69
C ALA A 443 8.70 15.02 -7.36
N MET A 444 9.95 15.25 -6.98
CA MET A 444 10.51 16.60 -6.78
C MET A 444 10.56 17.41 -8.07
N ASP A 445 10.75 16.78 -9.23
CA ASP A 445 10.74 17.44 -10.54
C ASP A 445 9.37 18.04 -10.90
N ARG A 446 8.29 17.52 -10.32
CA ARG A 446 6.94 18.08 -10.40
C ARG A 446 6.65 19.12 -9.32
N GLY A 447 7.58 19.35 -8.38
CA GLY A 447 7.40 20.22 -7.23
C GLY A 447 6.64 19.59 -6.06
N CYS A 448 6.68 18.26 -5.88
CA CYS A 448 5.96 17.61 -4.78
C CYS A 448 6.56 17.95 -3.39
N GLY A 449 5.79 18.61 -2.53
CA GLY A 449 6.19 18.96 -1.16
C GLY A 449 6.54 17.74 -0.31
N SER A 450 5.76 16.65 -0.41
CA SER A 450 6.05 15.37 0.26
C SER A 450 7.38 14.76 -0.14
N ALA A 451 7.80 14.93 -1.41
CA ALA A 451 9.10 14.45 -1.87
C ALA A 451 10.26 15.25 -1.27
N TYR A 452 10.13 16.59 -1.20
CA TYR A 452 11.08 17.43 -0.48
C TYR A 452 11.14 17.10 1.01
N PHE A 453 9.99 16.88 1.66
CA PHE A 453 9.93 16.53 3.08
C PHE A 453 10.70 15.24 3.39
N VAL A 454 10.49 14.19 2.59
CA VAL A 454 11.25 12.93 2.70
C VAL A 454 12.74 13.20 2.51
N ARG A 455 13.13 13.91 1.44
CA ARG A 455 14.54 14.25 1.15
C ARG A 455 15.21 15.01 2.30
N GLY A 456 14.51 15.95 2.92
CA GLY A 456 14.97 16.70 4.10
C GLY A 456 15.13 15.82 5.34
N CYS A 457 14.18 14.92 5.61
CA CYS A 457 14.26 13.96 6.71
C CYS A 457 15.48 13.03 6.60
N MET A 458 15.88 12.65 5.39
CA MET A 458 17.07 11.82 5.15
C MET A 458 18.35 12.56 5.54
N HIS A 459 18.44 13.86 5.24
CA HIS A 459 19.55 14.72 5.67
C HIS A 459 19.52 15.05 7.17
N ILE A 460 18.37 15.00 7.83
CA ILE A 460 18.31 15.10 9.30
C ILE A 460 18.98 13.90 9.95
N LYS A 461 18.66 12.70 9.47
CA LYS A 461 19.08 11.45 10.12
C LYS A 461 20.45 10.94 9.65
N GLY A 462 20.82 11.19 8.39
CA GLY A 462 21.97 10.57 7.73
C GLY A 462 21.66 9.15 7.23
N GLU A 463 20.45 8.93 6.72
CA GLU A 463 19.94 7.60 6.32
C GLU A 463 19.90 7.42 4.80
N HIS A 464 19.86 6.14 4.36
CA HIS A 464 19.65 5.71 2.97
C HIS A 464 20.62 6.35 1.96
N GLY A 465 21.93 6.37 2.28
CA GLY A 465 22.97 6.91 1.40
C GLY A 465 23.18 8.42 1.47
N MET A 466 22.41 9.15 2.28
CA MET A 466 22.59 10.60 2.48
C MET A 466 23.40 10.90 3.73
N ALA A 467 24.33 11.85 3.63
CA ALA A 467 25.02 12.39 4.81
C ALA A 467 24.12 13.37 5.58
N LYS A 468 24.34 13.46 6.91
CA LYS A 468 23.77 14.52 7.74
C LYS A 468 24.16 15.89 7.21
N SER A 469 23.19 16.79 7.08
CA SER A 469 23.43 18.20 6.69
C SER A 469 22.25 19.10 7.09
N TYR A 470 22.46 19.99 8.06
CA TYR A 470 21.48 20.99 8.47
C TYR A 470 21.07 21.89 7.31
N ALA A 471 22.05 22.38 6.53
CA ALA A 471 21.79 23.29 5.42
C ALA A 471 20.89 22.66 4.34
N ALA A 472 21.21 21.44 3.90
CA ALA A 472 20.39 20.73 2.91
C ALA A 472 19.04 20.31 3.49
N ALA A 473 18.99 19.80 4.73
CA ALA A 473 17.75 19.46 5.41
C ALA A 473 16.80 20.66 5.51
N LYS A 474 17.32 21.84 5.90
CA LYS A 474 16.54 23.07 5.99
C LYS A 474 16.01 23.49 4.63
N GLU A 475 16.84 23.52 3.58
CA GLU A 475 16.41 23.91 2.23
C GLU A 475 15.23 23.05 1.73
N TYR A 476 15.33 21.72 1.89
CA TYR A 476 14.25 20.82 1.49
C TYR A 476 12.99 20.96 2.38
N LEU A 477 13.13 21.20 3.68
CA LEU A 477 11.99 21.37 4.57
C LEU A 477 11.28 22.72 4.37
N ASP A 478 12.01 23.79 4.08
CA ASP A 478 11.43 25.09 3.68
C ASP A 478 10.65 24.95 2.35
N ALA A 479 11.22 24.22 1.37
CA ALA A 479 10.56 23.93 0.10
C ALA A 479 9.33 23.01 0.25
N ALA A 480 9.36 22.07 1.20
CA ALA A 480 8.21 21.24 1.55
C ALA A 480 7.09 22.06 2.21
N ALA A 481 7.44 22.96 3.13
CA ALA A 481 6.50 23.80 3.87
C ALA A 481 5.80 24.84 2.99
N SER A 482 6.52 25.45 2.04
CA SER A 482 5.92 26.36 1.06
C SER A 482 4.98 25.61 0.11
N ALA A 483 5.44 24.49 -0.46
CA ALA A 483 4.64 23.70 -1.39
C ALA A 483 3.39 23.07 -0.73
N GLN A 484 3.50 22.55 0.49
CA GLN A 484 2.41 21.87 1.22
C GLN A 484 2.53 22.12 2.74
N PRO A 485 1.98 23.25 3.26
CA PRO A 485 2.11 23.66 4.66
C PRO A 485 1.72 22.59 5.69
N GLU A 486 0.67 21.84 5.37
CA GLU A 486 0.10 20.75 6.19
C GLU A 486 1.11 19.64 6.58
N ILE A 487 2.18 19.44 5.81
CA ILE A 487 3.13 18.35 6.06
C ILE A 487 3.88 18.57 7.38
N LEU A 488 4.40 19.78 7.61
CA LEU A 488 5.15 20.05 8.85
C LEU A 488 4.23 20.07 10.08
N ARG A 489 2.96 20.49 9.93
CA ARG A 489 1.97 20.46 11.01
C ARG A 489 1.69 19.03 11.49
N ARG A 490 1.73 18.05 10.58
CA ARG A 490 1.59 16.61 10.88
C ARG A 490 2.86 15.98 11.45
N ALA A 491 4.00 16.67 11.43
CA ALA A 491 5.30 16.18 11.88
C ALA A 491 6.02 17.16 12.84
N PRO A 492 5.41 17.54 13.99
CA PRO A 492 5.93 18.56 14.90
C PRO A 492 7.33 18.25 15.50
N GLN A 493 7.76 17.00 15.44
CA GLN A 493 9.11 16.57 15.83
C GLN A 493 10.22 17.07 14.87
N ILE A 494 9.90 17.32 13.59
CA ILE A 494 10.91 17.58 12.56
C ILE A 494 11.65 18.91 12.75
N PRO A 495 11.00 20.05 13.07
CA PRO A 495 11.71 21.29 13.41
C PRO A 495 12.67 21.12 14.60
N MET A 496 12.28 20.31 15.61
CA MET A 496 13.14 20.03 16.76
C MET A 496 14.34 19.16 16.37
N MET A 497 14.16 18.17 15.49
CA MET A 497 15.26 17.35 14.97
C MET A 497 16.22 18.14 14.08
N LEU A 498 15.70 19.07 13.28
CA LEU A 498 16.52 19.98 12.47
C LEU A 498 17.40 20.89 13.35
N GLU A 499 16.84 21.42 14.44
CA GLU A 499 17.59 22.24 15.41
C GLU A 499 18.64 21.41 16.18
N MET A 500 18.32 20.17 16.58
CA MET A 500 19.32 19.26 17.18
C MET A 500 20.48 18.98 16.22
N LEU A 501 20.21 18.83 14.91
CA LEU A 501 21.26 18.67 13.91
C LEU A 501 22.12 19.94 13.76
N ARG A 502 21.51 21.13 13.79
CA ARG A 502 22.25 22.41 13.81
C ARG A 502 23.24 22.44 14.96
N GLU A 503 22.80 22.08 16.17
CA GLU A 503 23.68 21.99 17.33
C GLU A 503 24.76 20.91 17.19
N GLU A 504 24.47 19.75 16.60
CA GLU A 504 25.42 18.65 16.37
C GLU A 504 26.55 19.11 15.43
N GLU A 505 26.22 19.80 14.34
CA GLU A 505 27.18 20.37 13.39
C GLU A 505 27.98 21.52 14.02
N GLU A 506 27.35 22.45 14.74
CA GLU A 506 28.06 23.53 15.44
C GLU A 506 29.02 23.03 16.53
N LYS A 507 28.67 21.95 17.25
CA LYS A 507 29.53 21.31 18.24
C LYS A 507 30.69 20.57 17.59
N SER A 508 30.47 19.98 16.41
CA SER A 508 31.50 19.28 15.63
C SER A 508 32.46 20.25 14.92
N ALA A 509 31.98 21.43 14.52
CA ALA A 509 32.76 22.47 13.88
C ALA A 509 33.66 23.28 14.84
N LYS A 510 33.38 23.27 16.14
CA LYS A 510 34.23 23.91 17.17
C LYS A 510 35.31 22.93 17.66
N PRO A 511 36.61 23.20 17.41
CA PRO A 511 37.68 22.36 17.96
C PRO A 511 37.64 22.38 19.48
N LYS A 512 38.00 21.26 20.12
CA LYS A 512 38.20 21.19 21.57
C LYS A 512 39.44 21.99 21.98
N GLU A 513 39.28 23.29 22.20
CA GLU A 513 40.25 24.07 22.96
C GLU A 513 40.16 23.72 24.45
N GLY A 514 41.30 23.39 25.07
CA GLY A 514 41.45 23.44 26.53
C GLY A 514 41.46 22.12 27.29
N THR A 515 42.55 21.33 27.17
CA THR A 515 43.11 20.66 28.36
C THR A 515 44.64 20.61 28.24
N THR A 516 45.33 21.46 29.00
CA THR A 516 46.79 21.57 29.09
C THR A 516 47.41 20.62 30.11
N SER A 517 48.75 20.42 29.99
CA SER A 517 49.73 19.70 30.86
C SER A 517 50.06 18.26 30.39
N THR A 518 51.33 17.79 30.24
CA THR A 518 52.64 18.49 30.11
C THR A 518 53.67 17.58 29.40
N SER A 519 54.63 18.16 28.64
CA SER A 519 55.95 17.59 28.25
C SER A 519 56.01 16.36 27.32
N ALA A 520 57.02 16.18 26.44
CA ALA A 520 58.11 17.08 25.99
C ALA A 520 58.78 16.54 24.70
N SER A 521 59.37 17.44 23.89
CA SER A 521 60.52 17.22 22.96
C SER A 521 60.35 16.20 21.78
N THR A 522 60.93 16.33 20.57
CA THR A 522 62.01 17.24 20.09
C THR A 522 62.01 17.37 18.54
N THR A 523 62.44 18.54 18.03
CA THR A 523 63.13 18.80 16.74
C THR A 523 62.54 18.48 15.35
N LYS A 524 62.54 19.55 14.51
CA LYS A 524 62.82 19.62 13.04
C LYS A 524 61.80 19.01 12.05
N ALA A 525 61.67 19.49 10.80
CA ALA A 525 61.87 20.82 10.17
C ALA A 525 61.46 20.72 8.68
N ALA A 526 60.92 21.79 8.08
CA ALA A 526 60.72 21.99 6.62
C ALA A 526 59.73 21.02 5.90
N ALA A 527 59.10 21.34 4.77
CA ALA A 527 58.79 22.64 4.13
C ALA A 527 57.59 22.46 3.15
N ALA A 528 57.14 23.56 2.55
CA ALA A 528 55.88 23.69 1.80
C ALA A 528 55.83 23.06 0.38
N ALA A 529 54.61 23.12 -0.20
CA ALA A 529 54.29 23.36 -1.62
C ALA A 529 53.77 22.18 -2.50
N THR A 530 52.45 22.11 -2.61
CA THR A 530 51.62 22.10 -3.86
C THR A 530 51.99 21.29 -5.12
N ALA A 531 50.95 20.59 -5.60
CA ALA A 531 50.47 20.48 -7.00
C ALA A 531 50.75 19.21 -7.85
N SER A 532 49.63 18.64 -8.30
CA SER A 532 49.35 18.16 -9.67
C SER A 532 49.90 16.81 -10.21
N ALA A 533 48.97 16.09 -10.84
CA ALA A 533 49.10 15.08 -11.89
C ALA A 533 49.58 13.64 -11.55
N ALA A 534 48.83 12.67 -12.09
CA ALA A 534 49.19 11.26 -12.21
C ALA A 534 50.22 11.06 -13.36
N PRO A 535 50.89 9.89 -13.47
CA PRO A 535 50.25 8.76 -14.17
C PRO A 535 50.66 7.32 -13.75
N THR A 536 49.91 6.34 -14.30
CA THR A 536 50.32 4.94 -14.65
C THR A 536 50.81 3.94 -13.58
N ALA A 537 49.89 3.03 -13.22
CA ALA A 537 49.99 1.56 -13.33
C ALA A 537 51.27 0.81 -12.88
N SER A 538 51.15 0.05 -11.78
CA SER A 538 51.72 -1.31 -11.65
C SER A 538 50.91 -2.15 -10.65
N ALA A 539 50.59 -3.40 -10.99
CA ALA A 539 49.72 -4.27 -10.17
C ALA A 539 50.50 -5.13 -9.14
N LYS A 540 49.93 -5.34 -7.95
CA LYS A 540 49.84 -6.65 -7.25
C LYS A 540 49.07 -6.62 -5.91
N THR A 541 47.89 -7.27 -5.92
CA THR A 541 47.34 -8.23 -4.92
C THR A 541 47.48 -8.05 -3.39
N ALA A 542 46.33 -8.24 -2.71
CA ALA A 542 46.09 -8.44 -1.26
C ALA A 542 46.30 -7.18 -0.37
N ASP A 543 45.51 -6.95 0.69
CA ASP A 543 44.56 -7.80 1.43
C ASP A 543 43.32 -7.01 1.90
N GLU A 544 42.24 -7.69 2.31
CA GLU A 544 41.00 -7.12 2.84
C GLU A 544 41.14 -6.49 4.23
N GLY A 545 40.22 -5.59 4.59
CA GLY A 545 40.29 -4.87 5.88
C GLY A 545 39.02 -4.14 6.32
N VAL A 546 37.83 -4.49 5.80
CA VAL A 546 36.57 -3.97 6.33
C VAL A 546 36.34 -4.61 7.70
N LYS A 547 36.42 -3.80 8.77
CA LYS A 547 36.20 -4.27 10.15
C LYS A 547 34.71 -4.47 10.45
N VAL A 548 34.14 -5.54 9.90
CA VAL A 548 32.91 -6.12 10.42
C VAL A 548 33.19 -6.61 11.85
N THR A 549 32.41 -6.13 12.82
CA THR A 549 32.53 -6.58 14.22
C THR A 549 31.85 -7.94 14.36
N SER A 550 32.64 -8.96 14.74
CA SER A 550 32.12 -10.33 14.90
C SER A 550 31.06 -10.43 16.00
N SER A 551 30.07 -11.28 15.76
CA SER A 551 28.90 -11.51 16.61
C SER A 551 29.24 -11.89 18.07
N VAL A 552 30.37 -12.56 18.29
CA VAL A 552 30.88 -12.94 19.62
C VAL A 552 31.19 -11.72 20.51
N ALA A 553 31.59 -10.58 19.94
CA ALA A 553 31.81 -9.36 20.70
C ALA A 553 30.51 -8.67 21.15
N ARG A 554 29.39 -8.89 20.43
CA ARG A 554 28.06 -8.41 20.82
C ARG A 554 27.45 -9.31 21.89
N LEU A 555 27.66 -10.63 21.80
CA LEU A 555 27.12 -11.59 22.76
C LEU A 555 27.62 -11.35 24.20
N ASN A 556 28.91 -11.04 24.37
CA ASN A 556 29.48 -10.73 25.69
C ASN A 556 28.99 -9.40 26.29
N ALA A 557 28.42 -8.49 25.49
CA ALA A 557 27.77 -7.28 26.00
C ALA A 557 26.33 -7.54 26.50
N LEU A 558 25.70 -8.65 26.07
CA LEU A 558 24.32 -9.01 26.45
C LEU A 558 24.24 -9.83 27.75
N SER A 559 25.37 -10.27 28.31
CA SER A 559 25.44 -10.95 29.62
C SER A 559 25.12 -10.03 30.82
N SER A 560 24.94 -8.71 30.63
CA SER A 560 24.52 -7.80 31.71
C SER A 560 23.30 -6.95 31.34
N LYS A 561 22.13 -7.53 31.66
CA LYS A 561 20.76 -6.97 31.67
C LYS A 561 20.01 -6.82 30.34
N ALA A 562 19.21 -7.85 30.05
CA ALA A 562 17.78 -7.67 29.83
C ALA A 562 17.08 -7.31 31.19
N ASP A 563 15.84 -6.83 31.29
CA ASP A 563 14.72 -6.76 30.35
C ASP A 563 14.04 -5.37 30.42
N ASN A 564 13.49 -4.86 29.32
CA ASN A 564 12.07 -5.11 29.01
C ASN A 564 11.68 -4.54 27.63
N SER A 565 10.86 -5.28 26.91
CA SER A 565 10.38 -4.97 25.55
C SER A 565 9.01 -4.29 25.56
N PHE A 566 8.75 -3.51 24.51
CA PHE A 566 7.42 -3.38 23.92
C PHE A 566 7.59 -3.06 22.42
N GLY A 567 6.91 -3.83 21.56
CA GLY A 567 6.81 -3.54 20.12
C GLY A 567 5.34 -3.25 19.76
N GLY A 568 5.05 -3.10 18.47
CA GLY A 568 3.65 -3.13 18.00
C GLY A 568 3.22 -1.89 17.20
N SER A 569 3.26 -2.07 15.88
CA SER A 569 2.32 -1.59 14.86
C SER A 569 1.08 -0.80 15.29
N GLY A 570 0.85 0.32 14.57
CA GLY A 570 -0.28 0.47 13.64
C GLY A 570 -1.74 0.51 14.15
N VAL A 571 -2.46 1.55 13.72
CA VAL A 571 -3.80 1.55 13.07
C VAL A 571 -4.50 2.90 13.31
N MET A 572 -5.04 3.50 12.23
CA MET A 572 -5.98 4.63 12.29
C MET A 572 -7.43 4.14 12.42
N ALA A 573 -8.26 4.88 13.16
CA ALA A 573 -9.69 5.06 12.90
C ALA A 573 -10.24 6.27 13.71
N PRO A 574 -11.44 6.81 13.39
CA PRO A 574 -11.68 8.26 13.43
C PRO A 574 -12.79 8.72 14.41
N ARG A 575 -12.95 10.05 14.60
CA ARG A 575 -14.23 10.84 14.51
C ARG A 575 -14.31 12.13 15.36
N THR A 576 -15.05 13.10 14.78
CA THR A 576 -15.98 14.10 15.36
C THR A 576 -15.62 14.99 16.57
N VAL A 577 -15.61 16.31 16.29
CA VAL A 577 -16.18 17.45 17.04
C VAL A 577 -16.75 17.22 18.46
N SER A 578 -16.22 17.95 19.44
CA SER A 578 -17.02 18.72 20.43
C SER A 578 -16.19 19.78 21.14
N GLU A 579 -16.83 20.87 21.56
CA GLU A 579 -16.24 21.97 22.33
C GLU A 579 -15.98 21.59 23.80
N GLY A 580 -15.15 22.36 24.52
CA GLY A 580 -15.13 22.28 25.99
C GLY A 580 -13.89 22.87 26.67
N ALA A 581 -13.95 24.13 27.09
CA ALA A 581 -12.89 24.75 27.88
C ALA A 581 -12.84 24.22 29.33
N ALA A 582 -11.64 24.12 29.93
CA ALA A 582 -11.29 24.77 31.21
C ALA A 582 -9.89 24.41 31.77
N MET A 583 -9.07 25.45 32.02
CA MET A 583 -8.40 25.74 33.31
C MET A 583 -8.20 24.54 34.30
N ARG A 584 -7.01 24.23 34.84
CA ARG A 584 -6.09 25.17 35.53
C ARG A 584 -4.83 24.49 36.12
N ALA A 585 -3.76 25.29 36.21
CA ALA A 585 -2.81 25.40 37.33
C ALA A 585 -1.87 24.23 37.74
N ARG A 586 -0.58 24.43 37.41
CA ARG A 586 0.58 24.50 38.34
C ARG A 586 0.51 23.67 39.64
N LYS A 587 1.55 22.86 39.89
CA LYS A 587 2.80 23.27 40.59
C LYS A 587 3.81 22.12 40.62
N GLY A 588 5.08 22.37 40.29
CA GLY A 588 6.13 21.35 40.41
C GLY A 588 6.76 21.32 41.81
N PHE A 589 7.39 20.18 42.18
CA PHE A 589 8.72 20.16 42.81
C PHE A 589 9.36 18.76 42.74
N ARG A 590 10.69 18.72 42.91
CA ARG A 590 11.60 17.56 42.81
C ARG A 590 11.38 16.48 43.90
N GLY A 591 11.91 15.28 43.65
CA GLY A 591 12.48 14.42 44.70
C GLY A 591 11.95 12.97 44.71
N GLY A 592 12.81 12.01 44.35
CA GLY A 592 12.44 10.59 44.27
C GLY A 592 12.34 9.90 45.63
N SER A 593 11.31 9.06 45.79
CA SER A 593 11.21 7.93 46.74
C SER A 593 9.88 7.18 46.55
N ARG A 594 8.80 7.91 46.19
CA ARG A 594 7.43 7.36 46.04
C ARG A 594 7.18 6.48 44.80
N SER A 595 8.09 6.41 43.83
CA SER A 595 7.86 5.63 42.61
C SER A 595 7.80 4.12 42.87
N LYS A 596 8.62 3.58 43.77
CA LYS A 596 8.60 2.13 44.09
C LYS A 596 7.24 1.66 44.62
N PHE A 597 6.66 2.38 45.57
CA PHE A 597 5.35 2.03 46.14
C PHE A 597 4.21 2.09 45.11
N PHE A 598 4.29 3.03 44.15
CA PHE A 598 3.35 3.09 43.03
C PHE A 598 3.51 1.89 42.08
N TRP A 599 4.74 1.53 41.70
CA TRP A 599 4.99 0.37 40.84
C TRP A 599 4.67 -0.96 41.53
N GLU A 600 4.91 -1.09 42.83
CA GLU A 600 4.52 -2.28 43.61
C GLU A 600 2.99 -2.43 43.67
N GLN A 601 2.24 -1.35 43.92
CA GLN A 601 0.77 -1.41 43.83
C GLN A 601 0.27 -1.65 42.39
N ALA A 602 0.90 -1.05 41.37
CA ALA A 602 0.53 -1.26 39.98
C ALA A 602 0.76 -2.71 39.53
N CYS A 603 1.88 -3.33 39.91
CA CYS A 603 2.16 -4.75 39.63
C CYS A 603 1.25 -5.71 40.42
N VAL A 604 0.92 -5.42 41.68
CA VAL A 604 -0.04 -6.25 42.43
C VAL A 604 -1.44 -6.12 41.85
N ALA A 605 -1.86 -4.92 41.44
CA ALA A 605 -3.14 -4.69 40.78
C ALA A 605 -3.18 -5.36 39.40
N SER A 606 -2.10 -5.29 38.60
CA SER A 606 -2.05 -5.92 37.28
C SER A 606 -2.05 -7.44 37.38
N VAL A 607 -1.29 -8.05 38.30
CA VAL A 607 -1.31 -9.51 38.52
C VAL A 607 -2.67 -9.97 39.05
N THR A 608 -3.34 -9.18 39.89
CA THR A 608 -4.70 -9.51 40.37
C THR A 608 -5.75 -9.37 39.25
N MET A 609 -5.65 -8.35 38.40
CA MET A 609 -6.53 -8.22 37.24
C MET A 609 -6.27 -9.31 36.20
N TYR A 610 -5.01 -9.72 35.99
CA TYR A 610 -4.66 -10.79 35.06
C TYR A 610 -5.09 -12.16 35.58
N SER A 611 -5.02 -12.42 36.90
CA SER A 611 -5.52 -13.66 37.50
C SER A 611 -7.06 -13.72 37.52
N VAL A 612 -7.74 -12.59 37.70
CA VAL A 612 -9.19 -12.50 37.49
C VAL A 612 -9.55 -12.75 36.02
N TYR A 613 -8.76 -12.22 35.07
CA TYR A 613 -8.99 -12.42 33.63
C TYR A 613 -8.77 -13.88 33.19
N THR A 614 -7.70 -14.53 33.65
CA THR A 614 -7.42 -15.95 33.33
C THR A 614 -8.39 -16.93 34.01
N LEU A 615 -8.98 -16.57 35.15
CA LEU A 615 -10.10 -17.31 35.76
C LEU A 615 -11.45 -17.01 35.08
N ALA A 616 -11.66 -15.78 34.58
CA ALA A 616 -12.88 -15.40 33.90
C ALA A 616 -13.10 -16.15 32.58
N PHE A 617 -12.04 -16.54 31.86
CA PHE A 617 -12.15 -17.31 30.61
C PHE A 617 -12.79 -18.71 30.78
N PRO A 618 -12.28 -19.63 31.64
CA PRO A 618 -12.93 -20.91 31.89
C PRO A 618 -14.30 -20.75 32.57
N ILE A 619 -14.48 -19.76 33.46
CA ILE A 619 -15.79 -19.47 34.05
C ILE A 619 -16.80 -19.02 32.97
N ARG A 620 -16.37 -18.22 31.98
CA ARG A 620 -17.19 -17.80 30.83
C ARG A 620 -17.56 -18.98 29.93
N ILE A 621 -16.66 -19.95 29.72
CA ILE A 621 -16.96 -21.19 29.00
C ILE A 621 -17.97 -22.06 29.78
N ILE A 622 -17.83 -22.16 31.11
CA ILE A 622 -18.77 -22.92 31.96
C ILE A 622 -20.14 -22.25 32.04
N LEU A 623 -20.21 -20.91 32.01
CA LEU A 623 -21.47 -20.15 32.04
C LEU A 623 -22.11 -19.96 30.66
N LEU A 624 -21.38 -20.14 29.55
CA LEU A 624 -21.89 -19.97 28.19
C LEU A 624 -23.16 -20.81 27.92
N PRO A 625 -23.21 -22.12 28.25
CA PRO A 625 -24.41 -22.94 28.04
C PRO A 625 -25.62 -22.45 28.84
N PHE A 626 -25.41 -21.97 30.07
CA PHE A 626 -26.48 -21.41 30.90
C PHE A 626 -26.96 -20.04 30.39
N PHE A 627 -26.05 -19.22 29.85
CA PHE A 627 -26.36 -17.94 29.22
C PHE A 627 -27.20 -18.15 27.94
N TYR A 628 -26.80 -19.07 27.06
CA TYR A 628 -27.60 -19.43 25.88
C TYR A 628 -28.94 -20.08 26.26
N SER A 629 -28.99 -20.93 27.29
CA SER A 629 -30.26 -21.49 27.80
C SER A 629 -31.22 -20.41 28.32
N ALA A 630 -30.71 -19.43 29.08
CA ALA A 630 -31.51 -18.32 29.59
C ALA A 630 -31.96 -17.34 28.49
N ILE A 631 -31.14 -17.14 27.45
CA ILE A 631 -31.44 -16.24 26.34
C ILE A 631 -32.32 -16.89 25.26
N SER A 632 -32.30 -18.22 25.09
CA SER A 632 -33.19 -18.93 24.18
C SER A 632 -34.67 -18.59 24.46
N GLY A 633 -35.08 -18.64 25.73
CA GLY A 633 -36.45 -18.27 26.15
C GLY A 633 -36.78 -16.76 26.07
N ILE A 634 -35.80 -15.92 25.75
CA ILE A 634 -35.98 -14.49 25.46
C ILE A 634 -36.03 -14.25 23.94
N ILE A 635 -35.19 -14.94 23.16
CA ILE A 635 -35.18 -14.92 21.69
C ILE A 635 -36.52 -15.42 21.14
N GLU A 636 -37.08 -16.50 21.69
CA GLU A 636 -38.42 -17.01 21.33
C GLU A 636 -39.57 -16.03 21.59
N ARG A 637 -39.35 -14.98 22.39
CA ARG A 637 -40.34 -13.91 22.65
C ARG A 637 -40.13 -12.65 21.83
N ILE A 638 -39.09 -12.58 21.00
CA ILE A 638 -38.70 -11.37 20.25
C ILE A 638 -38.61 -11.75 18.75
N PRO A 639 -39.72 -11.63 17.98
CA PRO A 639 -39.88 -12.29 16.68
C PRO A 639 -38.83 -11.96 15.61
N TRP A 640 -38.20 -10.78 15.69
CA TRP A 640 -37.21 -10.29 14.72
C TRP A 640 -35.76 -10.76 14.96
N LEU A 641 -35.46 -11.36 16.13
CA LEU A 641 -34.13 -11.91 16.43
C LEU A 641 -33.99 -13.41 16.10
N ALA A 642 -35.10 -14.08 15.78
CA ALA A 642 -35.15 -15.53 15.59
C ALA A 642 -35.37 -15.97 14.12
N ASN A 643 -35.54 -15.04 13.18
CA ASN A 643 -35.93 -15.35 11.81
C ASN A 643 -35.10 -14.55 10.79
N SER A 644 -34.22 -15.24 10.06
CA SER A 644 -33.36 -14.64 9.03
C SER A 644 -34.12 -14.22 7.77
N ASN A 645 -35.38 -14.65 7.62
CA ASN A 645 -36.23 -14.42 6.45
C ASN A 645 -37.44 -13.53 6.81
N ALA A 646 -37.29 -12.60 7.73
CA ALA A 646 -38.33 -11.61 8.03
C ALA A 646 -38.45 -10.60 6.88
N ASP A 647 -39.52 -10.71 6.09
CA ASP A 647 -39.85 -9.81 5.00
C ASP A 647 -39.95 -8.35 5.50
N LEU A 648 -39.13 -7.47 4.91
CA LEU A 648 -39.05 -6.05 5.24
C LEU A 648 -40.15 -5.20 4.55
N SER A 649 -41.06 -5.82 3.80
CA SER A 649 -42.13 -5.12 3.05
C SER A 649 -43.25 -4.50 3.92
N MET A 650 -43.19 -4.59 5.26
CA MET A 650 -44.21 -4.09 6.18
C MET A 650 -43.77 -2.98 7.17
N PHE A 651 -42.65 -2.29 6.93
CA PHE A 651 -42.28 -1.07 7.67
C PHE A 651 -41.70 0.04 6.77
#